data_AF-A0A3S0ZGK6-F1
#
_entry.id   AF-A0A3S0ZGK6-F1
#
_cell.length_a   1.000
_cell.length_b   1.000
_cell.length_c   1.000
_cell.angle_alpha   90.00
_cell.angle_beta   90.00
_cell.angle_gamma   90.00
#
_symmetry.space_group_name_H-M   'P 1'
#
loop_
_entity.id
_entity.type
_entity.pdbx_description
1 polymer ?
#
loop_
_entity_poly.entity_id
_entity_poly.type
_entity_poly.pdbx_seq_one_letter_code
_entity_poly.pdbx_strand_id
1 'polypeptide(L)'
;MLIALFLAAVVGALVLAVTGWATNQRLINSQRYIINDVMPLQSASRNLVMTMGEFRQRHTDLLTADATTIDQIISPELLASRFDEALETLRSGQTAVEQRDQLTTIDTSYQRLLGSDRLLEQVRREALVLTEQMSERLVQMQAMIKTVMLSAEDIAGRTALSHVRQERSQRELMQAWREDGMTTLPTPLLDSMFEVQPDIGQLSGNVRMAVALLSDLGRQITLTSDQDALVHLRINEIAQQVMLARQSLAAIAEAPSTGFEQRALIEDLDRIIVDVEALMVGDAESVYVLREQQLEMDIRVQDVLGEVSMAMDSMRAQLHDIEAYAVQQADSAAGEAESLANAGRTLLIAVTLAVIALLAIFGWRTLVRVLGPLVTMRRQMENISGAAGGENADLSMRLEIQRNDEVGQTAQAFNCMMDTFEGMVAQIRESAEAIASSSRQIAVGNENLSQRTDQQAASLAETASSLEQITATVRQTADYADQARDASLSVDGRARLAGDVATRTTEAMSNIREASEKITSIIKAIDDIAFQTNLLALNASVEAARAGDQGRGFAVVAQEVRMLAGRSAEEAAQIRHLVDDSVAKVNEGEHLVKSSSQHLQEIIGSLSSVTRYVTEIADATKEQSTGIEQINQAVSQLDQVTHQNARLVQEASSASQTLDERAGDMHSLVGRFKVGEQVGQRPLALSADRAG
;
A
#
# COMPACT_ATOMS: atom_id res chain seq x y z
N MET A 1 67.63 -1.88 78.15
CA MET A 1 66.42 -1.57 77.36
C MET A 1 66.24 -2.56 76.20
N LEU A 2 67.19 -2.68 75.26
CA LEU A 2 67.09 -3.63 74.14
C LEU A 2 67.13 -5.12 74.53
N ILE A 3 67.91 -5.52 75.54
CA ILE A 3 68.06 -6.95 75.92
C ILE A 3 66.85 -7.48 76.73
N ALA A 4 66.18 -6.65 77.53
CA ALA A 4 64.95 -7.02 78.22
C ALA A 4 63.73 -7.03 77.28
N LEU A 5 63.70 -6.12 76.29
CA LEU A 5 62.76 -6.15 75.15
C LEU A 5 62.96 -7.41 74.30
N PHE A 6 64.20 -7.83 74.10
CA PHE A 6 64.53 -9.03 73.34
C PHE A 6 64.10 -10.31 74.08
N LEU A 7 64.35 -10.42 75.39
CA LEU A 7 63.95 -11.61 76.16
C LEU A 7 62.42 -11.75 76.27
N ALA A 8 61.69 -10.62 76.43
CA ALA A 8 60.23 -10.59 76.43
C ALA A 8 59.65 -10.87 75.03
N ALA A 9 60.31 -10.39 73.97
CA ALA A 9 59.93 -10.69 72.58
C ALA A 9 60.16 -12.16 72.24
N VAL A 10 61.23 -12.81 72.75
CA VAL A 10 61.51 -14.24 72.50
C VAL A 10 60.52 -15.15 73.22
N VAL A 11 60.16 -14.85 74.47
CA VAL A 11 59.13 -15.63 75.21
C VAL A 11 57.74 -15.37 74.64
N GLY A 12 57.42 -14.12 74.25
CA GLY A 12 56.19 -13.78 73.55
C GLY A 12 56.09 -14.44 72.17
N ALA A 13 57.19 -14.52 71.42
CA ALA A 13 57.27 -15.22 70.14
C ALA A 13 57.06 -16.73 70.30
N LEU A 14 57.56 -17.33 71.38
CA LEU A 14 57.37 -18.77 71.63
C LEU A 14 55.92 -19.12 71.97
N VAL A 15 55.23 -18.26 72.75
CA VAL A 15 53.80 -18.41 73.07
C VAL A 15 52.92 -18.12 71.85
N LEU A 16 53.28 -17.12 71.04
CA LEU A 16 52.63 -16.82 69.74
C LEU A 16 52.83 -17.95 68.72
N ALA A 17 53.99 -18.62 68.73
CA ALA A 17 54.26 -19.75 67.84
C ALA A 17 53.41 -20.98 68.19
N VAL A 18 53.26 -21.30 69.48
CA VAL A 18 52.46 -22.45 69.93
C VAL A 18 50.96 -22.19 69.78
N THR A 19 50.48 -20.98 70.08
CA THR A 19 49.08 -20.60 69.85
C THR A 19 48.77 -20.48 68.36
N GLY A 20 49.65 -19.86 67.58
CA GLY A 20 49.56 -19.76 66.12
C GLY A 20 49.54 -21.11 65.42
N TRP A 21 50.27 -22.11 65.92
CA TRP A 21 50.23 -23.47 65.38
C TRP A 21 48.84 -24.13 65.54
N ALA A 22 48.21 -23.97 66.71
CA ALA A 22 46.86 -24.50 66.97
C ALA A 22 45.75 -23.77 66.18
N THR A 23 45.85 -22.45 66.00
CA THR A 23 44.93 -21.69 65.13
C THR A 23 45.13 -22.03 63.66
N ASN A 24 46.38 -22.20 63.23
CA ASN A 24 46.70 -22.56 61.84
C ASN A 24 46.16 -23.95 61.48
N GLN A 25 46.25 -24.92 62.38
CA GLN A 25 45.72 -26.27 62.16
C GLN A 25 44.19 -26.28 61.97
N ARG A 26 43.45 -25.39 62.66
CA ARG A 26 41.99 -25.27 62.53
C ARG A 26 41.56 -24.41 61.34
N LEU A 27 42.37 -23.42 60.95
CA LEU A 27 42.19 -22.69 59.70
C LEU A 27 42.35 -23.61 58.49
N ILE A 28 43.33 -24.52 58.51
CA ILE A 28 43.51 -25.54 57.47
C ILE A 28 42.28 -26.46 57.37
N ASN A 29 41.65 -26.81 58.50
CA ASN A 29 40.43 -27.64 58.50
C ASN A 29 39.20 -26.88 57.96
N SER A 30 39.02 -25.61 58.31
CA SER A 30 37.96 -24.76 57.75
C SER A 30 38.15 -24.47 56.27
N GLN A 31 39.38 -24.18 55.84
CA GLN A 31 39.72 -24.05 54.42
C GLN A 31 39.49 -25.35 53.65
N ARG A 32 39.82 -26.50 54.25
CA ARG A 32 39.56 -27.81 53.64
C ARG A 32 38.07 -28.08 53.47
N TYR A 33 37.23 -27.69 54.43
CA TYR A 33 35.76 -27.79 54.33
C TYR A 33 35.19 -26.88 53.24
N ILE A 34 35.62 -25.62 53.16
CA ILE A 34 35.15 -24.70 52.11
C ILE A 34 35.58 -25.17 50.70
N ILE A 35 36.83 -25.64 50.56
CA ILE A 35 37.38 -26.09 49.28
C ILE A 35 36.78 -27.42 48.82
N ASN A 36 36.60 -28.37 49.73
CA ASN A 36 36.17 -29.72 49.36
C ASN A 36 34.65 -29.92 49.40
N ASP A 37 33.91 -29.14 50.20
CA ASP A 37 32.47 -29.36 50.41
C ASP A 37 31.61 -28.20 49.89
N VAL A 38 31.99 -26.93 50.10
CA VAL A 38 31.14 -25.77 49.71
C VAL A 38 31.33 -25.34 48.24
N MET A 39 32.57 -25.23 47.77
CA MET A 39 32.85 -24.79 46.39
C MET A 39 32.30 -25.73 45.30
N PRO A 40 32.43 -27.07 45.41
CA PRO A 40 31.88 -27.99 44.43
C PRO A 40 30.36 -27.91 44.30
N LEU A 41 29.64 -27.69 45.42
CA LEU A 41 28.18 -27.50 45.41
C LEU A 41 27.78 -26.23 44.68
N GLN A 42 28.50 -25.11 44.90
CA GLN A 42 28.26 -23.87 44.20
C GLN A 42 28.56 -23.97 42.69
N SER A 43 29.62 -24.68 42.30
CA SER A 43 29.92 -24.90 40.88
C SER A 43 28.90 -25.80 40.20
N ALA A 44 28.45 -26.86 40.87
CA ALA A 44 27.44 -27.77 40.36
C ALA A 44 26.08 -27.10 40.20
N SER A 45 25.64 -26.33 41.21
CA SER A 45 24.42 -25.51 41.13
C SER A 45 24.48 -24.51 39.97
N ARG A 46 25.61 -23.81 39.80
CA ARG A 46 25.81 -22.88 38.68
C ARG A 46 25.74 -23.58 37.32
N ASN A 47 26.36 -24.75 37.19
CA ASN A 47 26.33 -25.53 35.95
C ASN A 47 24.90 -25.99 35.61
N LEU A 48 24.12 -26.43 36.59
CA LEU A 48 22.70 -26.77 36.39
C LEU A 48 21.88 -25.57 35.93
N VAL A 49 22.06 -24.39 36.53
CA VAL A 49 21.38 -23.15 36.09
C VAL A 49 21.78 -22.78 34.67
N MET A 50 23.06 -22.93 34.29
CA MET A 50 23.53 -22.70 32.93
C MET A 50 22.87 -23.66 31.93
N THR A 51 22.85 -24.97 32.22
CA THR A 51 22.22 -25.97 31.34
C THR A 51 20.70 -25.77 31.24
N MET A 52 20.02 -25.36 32.31
CA MET A 52 18.60 -24.94 32.25
C MET A 52 18.40 -23.72 31.33
N GLY A 53 19.37 -22.79 31.32
CA GLY A 53 19.41 -21.69 30.36
C GLY A 53 19.56 -22.15 28.91
N GLU A 54 20.39 -23.16 28.65
CA GLU A 54 20.56 -23.77 27.33
C GLU A 54 19.28 -24.48 26.85
N PHE A 55 18.55 -25.16 27.74
CA PHE A 55 17.21 -25.70 27.43
C PHE A 55 16.22 -24.60 27.04
N ARG A 56 16.20 -23.47 27.77
CA ARG A 56 15.34 -22.33 27.40
C ARG A 56 15.71 -21.78 26.02
N GLN A 57 17.00 -21.69 25.71
CA GLN A 57 17.46 -21.26 24.39
C GLN A 57 16.98 -22.24 23.32
N ARG A 58 17.16 -23.56 23.54
CA ARG A 58 16.68 -24.60 22.64
C ARG A 58 15.18 -24.53 22.39
N HIS A 59 14.34 -24.33 23.41
CA HIS A 59 12.90 -24.16 23.21
C HIS A 59 12.58 -22.92 22.37
N THR A 60 13.33 -21.82 22.56
CA THR A 60 13.20 -20.62 21.73
C THR A 60 13.58 -20.90 20.27
N ASP A 61 14.67 -21.65 20.05
CA ASP A 61 15.13 -22.05 18.72
C ASP A 61 14.11 -22.98 18.05
N LEU A 62 13.47 -23.89 18.80
CA LEU A 62 12.40 -24.76 18.28
C LEU A 62 11.19 -23.94 17.79
N LEU A 63 10.76 -22.94 18.56
CA LEU A 63 9.63 -22.09 18.19
C LEU A 63 9.91 -21.24 16.94
N THR A 64 11.17 -20.85 16.73
CA THR A 64 11.58 -19.97 15.63
C THR A 64 12.08 -20.72 14.40
N ALA A 65 12.42 -22.00 14.52
CA ALA A 65 12.91 -22.81 13.41
C ALA A 65 11.84 -23.06 12.34
N ASP A 66 12.34 -23.16 11.11
CA ASP A 66 11.64 -23.63 9.93
C ASP A 66 11.98 -25.10 9.62
N ALA A 67 11.36 -25.67 8.58
CA ALA A 67 11.56 -27.07 8.19
C ALA A 67 13.02 -27.41 7.85
N THR A 68 13.86 -26.44 7.51
CA THR A 68 15.26 -26.66 7.09
C THR A 68 16.26 -26.51 8.25
N THR A 69 15.87 -25.77 9.29
CA THR A 69 16.73 -25.40 10.41
C THR A 69 16.45 -26.19 11.67
N ILE A 70 15.28 -26.85 11.77
CA ILE A 70 14.89 -27.61 12.97
C ILE A 70 15.87 -28.74 13.34
N ASP A 71 16.55 -29.34 12.35
CA ASP A 71 17.55 -30.39 12.56
C ASP A 71 18.92 -29.85 13.01
N GLN A 72 19.13 -28.52 12.98
CA GLN A 72 20.37 -27.87 13.40
C GLN A 72 20.35 -27.46 14.88
N ILE A 73 19.20 -27.63 15.55
CA ILE A 73 19.02 -27.28 16.96
C ILE A 73 19.77 -28.28 17.86
N ILE A 74 20.24 -27.78 19.00
CA ILE A 74 21.23 -28.35 19.92
C ILE A 74 21.14 -29.84 20.38
N SER A 75 20.27 -30.73 19.95
CA SER A 75 20.11 -32.11 20.51
C SER A 75 19.83 -32.18 22.04
N PRO A 76 18.73 -32.83 22.43
CA PRO A 76 18.39 -32.97 23.85
C PRO A 76 19.40 -33.85 24.61
N GLU A 77 20.08 -34.78 23.94
CA GLU A 77 21.06 -35.69 24.57
C GLU A 77 22.29 -34.97 25.09
N LEU A 78 22.78 -33.94 24.37
CA LEU A 78 23.95 -33.16 24.79
C LEU A 78 23.64 -32.36 26.06
N LEU A 79 22.48 -31.70 26.10
CA LEU A 79 22.03 -30.97 27.28
C LEU A 79 21.75 -31.92 28.44
N ALA A 80 21.22 -33.11 28.15
CA ALA A 80 20.98 -34.11 29.17
C ALA A 80 22.28 -34.57 29.83
N SER A 81 23.30 -34.90 29.04
CA SER A 81 24.62 -35.30 29.56
C SER A 81 25.25 -34.25 30.48
N ARG A 82 25.12 -32.96 30.14
CA ARG A 82 25.67 -31.86 30.96
C ARG A 82 24.89 -31.69 32.27
N PHE A 83 23.57 -31.84 32.20
CA PHE A 83 22.72 -31.75 33.39
C PHE A 83 23.00 -32.92 34.35
N ASP A 84 23.10 -34.14 33.83
CA ASP A 84 23.41 -35.34 34.62
C ASP A 84 24.77 -35.24 35.32
N GLU A 85 25.81 -34.76 34.62
CA GLU A 85 27.15 -34.56 35.20
C GLU A 85 27.13 -33.55 36.37
N ALA A 86 26.41 -32.45 36.20
CA ALA A 86 26.27 -31.44 37.26
C ALA A 86 25.40 -31.95 38.43
N LEU A 87 24.37 -32.73 38.16
CA LEU A 87 23.50 -33.34 39.17
C LEU A 87 24.24 -34.42 39.99
N GLU A 88 25.08 -35.23 39.34
CA GLU A 88 25.91 -36.24 40.01
C GLU A 88 26.94 -35.60 40.94
N THR A 89 27.49 -34.44 40.55
CA THR A 89 28.38 -33.65 41.40
C THR A 89 27.66 -33.23 42.69
N LEU A 90 26.40 -32.79 42.62
CA LEU A 90 25.58 -32.48 43.81
C LEU A 90 25.31 -33.73 44.68
N ARG A 91 25.13 -34.91 44.08
CA ARG A 91 24.89 -36.17 44.80
C ARG A 91 26.12 -36.69 45.53
N SER A 92 27.32 -36.38 45.02
CA SER A 92 28.58 -36.87 45.57
C SER A 92 29.10 -36.09 46.79
N GLY A 93 28.51 -34.93 47.11
CA GLY A 93 28.91 -34.10 48.25
C GLY A 93 28.51 -34.67 49.61
N GLN A 94 29.28 -34.36 50.67
CA GLN A 94 29.01 -34.87 52.03
C GLN A 94 27.64 -34.43 52.59
N THR A 95 27.10 -33.31 52.13
CA THR A 95 25.79 -32.74 52.50
C THR A 95 24.62 -33.34 51.71
N ALA A 96 24.87 -34.22 50.73
CA ALA A 96 23.83 -34.83 49.90
C ALA A 96 22.82 -35.67 50.69
N VAL A 97 23.21 -36.18 51.87
CA VAL A 97 22.30 -36.90 52.78
C VAL A 97 21.26 -35.96 53.40
N GLU A 98 21.64 -34.72 53.71
CA GLU A 98 20.77 -33.71 54.33
C GLU A 98 19.87 -33.01 53.29
N GLN A 99 20.27 -33.01 52.02
CA GLN A 99 19.55 -32.38 50.90
C GLN A 99 18.82 -33.37 49.97
N ARG A 100 18.57 -34.60 50.47
CA ARG A 100 18.06 -35.71 49.65
C ARG A 100 16.70 -35.43 49.01
N ASP A 101 15.81 -34.71 49.70
CA ASP A 101 14.44 -34.41 49.26
C ASP A 101 14.42 -33.38 48.11
N GLN A 102 15.27 -32.36 48.22
CA GLN A 102 15.48 -31.36 47.18
C GLN A 102 16.07 -31.99 45.91
N LEU A 103 17.08 -32.87 46.07
CA LEU A 103 17.69 -33.60 44.94
C LEU A 103 16.71 -34.54 44.24
N THR A 104 15.81 -35.21 44.97
CA THR A 104 14.75 -36.04 44.34
C THR A 104 13.72 -35.20 43.59
N THR A 105 13.42 -34.00 44.07
CA THR A 105 12.50 -33.08 43.39
C THR A 105 13.13 -32.53 42.11
N ILE A 106 14.41 -32.17 42.14
CA ILE A 106 15.17 -31.74 40.95
C ILE A 106 15.18 -32.86 39.90
N ASP A 107 15.46 -34.10 40.28
CA ASP A 107 15.46 -35.25 39.38
C ASP A 107 14.09 -35.46 38.72
N THR A 108 13.02 -35.41 39.51
CA THR A 108 11.65 -35.57 39.00
C THR A 108 11.26 -34.45 38.04
N SER A 109 11.58 -33.20 38.36
CA SER A 109 11.28 -32.05 37.51
C SER A 109 12.15 -32.04 36.24
N TYR A 110 13.38 -32.54 36.32
CA TYR A 110 14.25 -32.72 35.16
C TYR A 110 13.72 -33.79 34.19
N GLN A 111 13.23 -34.93 34.69
CA GLN A 111 12.62 -35.95 33.84
C GLN A 111 11.36 -35.43 33.13
N ARG A 112 10.55 -34.60 33.82
CA ARG A 112 9.42 -33.91 33.17
C ARG A 112 9.89 -32.95 32.09
N LEU A 113 10.91 -32.14 32.38
CA LEU A 113 11.49 -31.22 31.40
C LEU A 113 11.95 -31.95 30.13
N LEU A 114 12.68 -33.06 30.25
CA LEU A 114 13.11 -33.86 29.10
C LEU A 114 11.93 -34.42 28.29
N GLY A 115 10.88 -34.86 28.99
CA GLY A 115 9.64 -35.31 28.35
C GLY A 115 8.98 -34.20 27.55
N SER A 116 8.78 -33.04 28.17
CA SER A 116 8.14 -31.88 27.54
C SER A 116 9.00 -31.27 26.41
N ASP A 117 10.35 -31.26 26.51
CA ASP A 117 11.24 -30.81 25.40
C ASP A 117 11.06 -31.69 24.15
N ARG A 118 11.04 -33.01 24.30
CA ARG A 118 10.82 -33.94 23.18
C ARG A 118 9.43 -33.80 22.58
N LEU A 119 8.41 -33.63 23.42
CA LEU A 119 7.05 -33.37 22.96
C LEU A 119 6.96 -32.04 22.21
N LEU A 120 7.64 -30.99 22.68
CA LEU A 120 7.68 -29.69 22.02
C LEU A 120 8.30 -29.82 20.62
N GLU A 121 9.42 -30.53 20.49
CA GLU A 121 10.04 -30.78 19.19
C GLU A 121 9.09 -31.55 18.25
N GLN A 122 8.40 -32.58 18.75
CA GLN A 122 7.43 -33.33 17.96
C GLN A 122 6.27 -32.45 17.48
N VAL A 123 5.62 -31.74 18.40
CA VAL A 123 4.50 -30.83 18.10
C VAL A 123 4.92 -29.76 17.10
N ARG A 124 6.15 -29.24 17.24
CA ARG A 124 6.69 -28.24 16.30
C ARG A 124 6.90 -28.82 14.90
N ARG A 125 7.42 -30.04 14.78
CA ARG A 125 7.57 -30.72 13.49
C ARG A 125 6.21 -30.95 12.82
N GLU A 126 5.20 -31.38 13.58
CA GLU A 126 3.82 -31.51 13.09
C GLU A 126 3.27 -30.17 12.60
N ALA A 127 3.49 -29.07 13.33
CA ALA A 127 3.07 -27.72 12.93
C ALA A 127 3.73 -27.23 11.63
N LEU A 128 5.01 -27.56 11.41
CA LEU A 128 5.73 -27.20 10.19
C LEU A 128 5.17 -27.93 8.97
N VAL A 129 4.84 -29.22 9.09
CA VAL A 129 4.19 -30.00 8.02
C VAL A 129 2.83 -29.40 7.66
N LEU A 130 2.02 -29.01 8.66
CA LEU A 130 0.74 -28.33 8.41
C LEU A 130 0.92 -26.99 7.69
N THR A 131 2.00 -26.26 7.98
CA THR A 131 2.31 -24.99 7.32
C THR A 131 2.64 -25.20 5.83
N GLU A 132 3.40 -26.25 5.51
CA GLU A 132 3.71 -26.63 4.13
C GLU A 132 2.46 -27.07 3.35
N GLN A 133 1.66 -27.97 3.93
CA GLN A 133 0.39 -28.42 3.33
C GLN A 133 -0.57 -27.25 3.07
N MET A 134 -0.68 -26.33 4.03
CA MET A 134 -1.49 -25.12 3.88
C MET A 134 -1.00 -24.25 2.71
N SER A 135 0.31 -24.09 2.56
CA SER A 135 0.90 -23.34 1.46
C SER A 135 0.56 -23.96 0.10
N GLU A 136 0.69 -25.28 -0.03
CA GLU A 136 0.34 -26.00 -1.26
C GLU A 136 -1.14 -25.83 -1.62
N ARG A 137 -2.04 -25.95 -0.64
CA ARG A 137 -3.49 -25.79 -0.83
C ARG A 137 -3.88 -24.38 -1.25
N LEU A 138 -3.26 -23.35 -0.66
CA LEU A 138 -3.49 -21.96 -1.06
C LEU A 138 -3.05 -21.69 -2.51
N VAL A 139 -1.92 -22.27 -2.94
CA VAL A 139 -1.45 -22.14 -4.34
C VAL A 139 -2.43 -22.81 -5.30
N GLN A 140 -2.92 -24.01 -4.98
CA GLN A 140 -3.93 -24.70 -5.78
C GLN A 140 -5.22 -23.88 -5.88
N MET A 141 -5.72 -23.38 -4.76
CA MET A 141 -6.92 -22.54 -4.69
C MET A 141 -6.77 -21.28 -5.57
N GLN A 142 -5.65 -20.56 -5.46
CA GLN A 142 -5.40 -19.35 -6.28
C GLN A 142 -5.34 -19.66 -7.78
N ALA A 143 -4.76 -20.78 -8.18
CA ALA A 143 -4.72 -21.21 -9.58
C ALA A 143 -6.12 -21.49 -10.15
N MET A 144 -6.99 -22.12 -9.35
CA MET A 144 -8.38 -22.40 -9.75
C MET A 144 -9.22 -21.12 -9.82
N ILE A 145 -9.13 -20.24 -8.82
CA ILE A 145 -9.79 -18.93 -8.83
C ILE A 145 -9.40 -18.11 -10.07
N LYS A 146 -8.12 -18.11 -10.44
CA LYS A 146 -7.64 -17.45 -11.67
C LYS A 146 -8.29 -18.04 -12.92
N THR A 147 -8.44 -19.36 -12.97
CA THR A 147 -9.08 -20.06 -14.10
C THR A 147 -10.55 -19.68 -14.23
N VAL A 148 -11.27 -19.58 -13.09
CA VAL A 148 -12.67 -19.11 -13.05
C VAL A 148 -12.79 -17.69 -13.56
N MET A 149 -11.92 -16.78 -13.10
CA MET A 149 -11.93 -15.37 -13.50
C MET A 149 -11.74 -15.20 -15.02
N LEU A 150 -10.76 -15.90 -15.61
CA LEU A 150 -10.49 -15.84 -17.05
C LEU A 150 -11.63 -16.43 -17.88
N SER A 151 -12.21 -17.55 -17.42
CA SER A 151 -13.28 -18.23 -18.16
C SER A 151 -14.60 -17.44 -18.10
N ALA A 152 -14.90 -16.80 -16.96
CA ALA A 152 -16.05 -15.92 -16.82
C ALA A 152 -15.92 -14.68 -17.73
N GLU A 153 -14.71 -14.13 -17.88
CA GLU A 153 -14.42 -13.02 -18.78
C GLU A 153 -14.56 -13.41 -20.26
N ASP A 154 -14.12 -14.62 -20.65
CA ASP A 154 -14.36 -15.15 -22.00
C ASP A 154 -15.87 -15.31 -22.28
N ILE A 155 -16.66 -15.80 -21.32
CA ILE A 155 -18.12 -15.88 -21.45
C ILE A 155 -18.74 -14.49 -21.66
N ALA A 156 -18.33 -13.48 -20.89
CA ALA A 156 -18.82 -12.12 -21.05
C ALA A 156 -18.47 -11.56 -22.44
N GLY A 157 -17.21 -11.73 -22.88
CA GLY A 157 -16.73 -11.26 -24.18
C GLY A 157 -17.46 -11.92 -25.36
N ARG A 158 -17.60 -13.25 -25.35
CA ARG A 158 -18.33 -13.99 -26.38
C ARG A 158 -19.81 -13.63 -26.41
N THR A 159 -20.40 -13.36 -25.25
CA THR A 159 -21.81 -12.99 -25.18
C THR A 159 -22.07 -11.57 -25.65
N ALA A 160 -21.20 -10.61 -25.33
CA ALA A 160 -21.28 -9.27 -25.90
C ALA A 160 -21.20 -9.31 -27.44
N LEU A 161 -20.30 -10.14 -27.99
CA LEU A 161 -20.20 -10.35 -29.43
C LEU A 161 -21.44 -11.02 -30.03
N SER A 162 -22.01 -12.02 -29.35
CA SER A 162 -23.28 -12.66 -29.72
C SER A 162 -24.43 -11.64 -29.78
N HIS A 163 -24.56 -10.81 -28.75
CA HIS A 163 -25.59 -9.79 -28.65
C HIS A 163 -25.48 -8.74 -29.76
N VAL A 164 -24.27 -8.26 -30.05
CA VAL A 164 -24.00 -7.33 -31.16
C VAL A 164 -24.37 -7.96 -32.51
N ARG A 165 -24.06 -9.25 -32.73
CA ARG A 165 -24.46 -9.97 -33.96
C ARG A 165 -25.97 -10.12 -34.06
N GLN A 166 -26.63 -10.44 -32.95
CA GLN A 166 -28.07 -10.63 -32.90
C GLN A 166 -28.81 -9.31 -33.18
N GLU A 167 -28.42 -8.21 -32.52
CA GLU A 167 -28.95 -6.88 -32.80
C GLU A 167 -28.73 -6.47 -34.26
N ARG A 168 -27.55 -6.74 -34.81
CA ARG A 168 -27.26 -6.45 -36.22
C ARG A 168 -28.19 -7.25 -37.13
N SER A 169 -28.38 -8.55 -36.88
CA SER A 169 -29.29 -9.38 -37.68
C SER A 169 -30.74 -8.92 -37.57
N GLN A 170 -31.18 -8.47 -36.39
CA GLN A 170 -32.52 -7.94 -36.16
C GLN A 170 -32.72 -6.60 -36.86
N ARG A 171 -31.70 -5.71 -36.85
CA ARG A 171 -31.72 -4.46 -37.63
C ARG A 171 -31.74 -4.72 -39.13
N GLU A 172 -30.96 -5.70 -39.62
CA GLU A 172 -30.96 -6.12 -41.02
C GLU A 172 -32.32 -6.71 -41.44
N LEU A 173 -32.94 -7.55 -40.60
CA LEU A 173 -34.31 -8.06 -40.82
C LEU A 173 -35.37 -6.94 -40.79
N MET A 174 -35.27 -6.01 -39.85
CA MET A 174 -36.14 -4.84 -39.76
C MET A 174 -35.99 -3.93 -40.97
N GLN A 175 -34.78 -3.77 -41.50
CA GLN A 175 -34.51 -3.01 -42.71
C GLN A 175 -35.05 -3.73 -43.95
N ALA A 176 -34.87 -5.05 -44.06
CA ALA A 176 -35.46 -5.86 -45.12
C ALA A 176 -37.00 -5.80 -45.12
N TRP A 177 -37.66 -5.89 -43.96
CA TRP A 177 -39.11 -5.72 -43.84
C TRP A 177 -39.60 -4.32 -44.24
N ARG A 178 -38.77 -3.30 -44.01
CA ARG A 178 -39.04 -1.91 -44.40
C ARG A 178 -38.89 -1.70 -45.91
N GLU A 179 -37.95 -2.40 -46.55
CA GLU A 179 -37.73 -2.40 -48.00
C GLU A 179 -38.83 -3.17 -48.77
N ASP A 180 -39.40 -4.22 -48.19
CA ASP A 180 -40.50 -5.03 -48.78
C ASP A 180 -41.92 -4.43 -48.59
N GLY A 181 -42.03 -3.22 -48.02
CA GLY A 181 -43.29 -2.48 -47.92
C GLY A 181 -44.25 -2.92 -46.80
N MET A 182 -43.80 -3.73 -45.84
CA MET A 182 -44.59 -4.11 -44.66
C MET A 182 -44.43 -3.11 -43.51
N THR A 183 -45.08 -1.94 -43.60
CA THR A 183 -45.01 -0.88 -42.57
C THR A 183 -46.38 -0.59 -41.95
N THR A 184 -46.87 -1.46 -41.06
CA THR A 184 -48.07 -1.15 -40.24
C THR A 184 -47.99 -1.58 -38.77
N LEU A 185 -46.83 -1.99 -38.25
CA LEU A 185 -46.71 -2.37 -36.83
C LEU A 185 -46.37 -1.14 -35.95
N PRO A 186 -47.17 -0.82 -34.92
CA PRO A 186 -46.87 0.24 -33.96
C PRO A 186 -45.55 -0.02 -33.22
N THR A 187 -44.68 0.98 -33.12
CA THR A 187 -43.39 0.93 -32.41
C THR A 187 -43.43 0.31 -30.99
N PRO A 188 -44.47 0.53 -30.16
CA PRO A 188 -44.53 -0.10 -28.83
C PRO A 188 -44.72 -1.63 -28.88
N LEU A 189 -45.32 -2.16 -29.95
CA LEU A 189 -45.46 -3.62 -30.16
C LEU A 189 -44.15 -4.24 -30.64
N LEU A 190 -43.32 -3.49 -31.37
CA LEU A 190 -41.98 -3.93 -31.75
C LEU A 190 -41.04 -3.95 -30.54
N ASP A 191 -41.06 -2.91 -29.70
CA ASP A 191 -40.24 -2.86 -28.48
C ASP A 191 -40.62 -3.93 -27.45
N SER A 192 -41.89 -4.34 -27.38
CA SER A 192 -42.35 -5.41 -26.48
C SER A 192 -42.14 -6.84 -27.02
N MET A 193 -41.82 -6.99 -28.30
CA MET A 193 -41.39 -8.28 -28.88
C MET A 193 -39.92 -8.61 -28.59
N PHE A 194 -39.15 -7.64 -28.09
CA PHE A 194 -37.78 -7.82 -27.60
C PHE A 194 -37.82 -7.82 -26.06
N GLU A 195 -38.12 -8.98 -25.46
CA GLU A 195 -38.09 -9.17 -24.01
C GLU A 195 -36.76 -8.69 -23.42
N VAL A 196 -36.83 -8.10 -22.21
CA VAL A 196 -35.68 -7.74 -21.38
C VAL A 196 -34.82 -8.98 -21.17
N GLN A 197 -33.77 -9.11 -21.96
CA GLN A 197 -32.83 -10.22 -21.80
C GLN A 197 -31.99 -9.99 -20.54
N PRO A 198 -31.69 -11.05 -19.77
CA PRO A 198 -30.76 -10.94 -18.66
C PRO A 198 -29.41 -10.43 -19.17
N ASP A 199 -28.85 -9.41 -18.51
CA ASP A 199 -27.54 -8.87 -18.84
C ASP A 199 -26.46 -9.88 -18.42
N ILE A 200 -26.04 -10.71 -19.38
CA ILE A 200 -25.02 -11.73 -19.17
C ILE A 200 -23.66 -11.09 -18.80
N GLY A 201 -23.41 -9.85 -19.21
CA GLY A 201 -22.24 -9.09 -18.76
C GLY A 201 -22.28 -8.81 -17.27
N GLN A 202 -23.44 -8.37 -16.77
CA GLN A 202 -23.67 -8.17 -15.34
C GLN A 202 -23.58 -9.49 -14.55
N LEU A 203 -24.22 -10.56 -15.02
CA LEU A 203 -24.20 -11.86 -14.35
C LEU A 203 -22.78 -12.45 -14.31
N SER A 204 -22.01 -12.35 -15.40
CA SER A 204 -20.60 -12.76 -15.41
C SER A 204 -19.75 -11.89 -14.47
N GLY A 205 -20.03 -10.59 -14.40
CA GLY A 205 -19.46 -9.68 -13.41
C GLY A 205 -19.72 -10.14 -11.97
N ASN A 206 -20.94 -10.60 -11.67
CA ASN A 206 -21.29 -11.14 -10.35
C ASN A 206 -20.53 -12.42 -10.03
N VAL A 207 -20.37 -13.34 -10.98
CA VAL A 207 -19.55 -14.56 -10.81
C VAL A 207 -18.11 -14.18 -10.48
N ARG A 208 -17.51 -13.27 -11.25
CA ARG A 208 -16.15 -12.79 -11.02
C ARG A 208 -15.98 -12.13 -9.65
N MET A 209 -16.94 -11.31 -9.25
CA MET A 209 -16.91 -10.64 -7.94
C MET A 209 -17.00 -11.67 -6.80
N ALA A 210 -17.97 -12.58 -6.85
CA ALA A 210 -18.16 -13.60 -5.83
C ALA A 210 -16.90 -14.50 -5.70
N VAL A 211 -16.30 -14.88 -6.81
CA VAL A 211 -15.09 -15.72 -6.83
C VAL A 211 -13.83 -14.94 -6.41
N ALA A 212 -13.74 -13.65 -6.72
CA ALA A 212 -12.68 -12.79 -6.19
C ALA A 212 -12.77 -12.67 -4.66
N LEU A 213 -13.98 -12.54 -4.11
CA LEU A 213 -14.21 -12.53 -2.67
C LEU A 213 -13.82 -13.86 -2.02
N LEU A 214 -14.03 -15.01 -2.68
CA LEU A 214 -13.53 -16.31 -2.19
C LEU A 214 -12.00 -16.32 -1.99
N SER A 215 -11.24 -15.62 -2.85
CA SER A 215 -9.79 -15.50 -2.66
C SER A 215 -9.44 -14.74 -1.38
N ASP A 216 -10.18 -13.69 -1.06
CA ASP A 216 -9.95 -12.93 0.17
C ASP A 216 -10.39 -13.73 1.39
N LEU A 217 -11.53 -14.42 1.31
CA LEU A 217 -12.01 -15.30 2.38
C LEU A 217 -11.03 -16.45 2.68
N GLY A 218 -10.39 -17.02 1.66
CA GLY A 218 -9.32 -18.01 1.84
C GLY A 218 -8.11 -17.44 2.60
N ARG A 219 -7.76 -16.18 2.36
CA ARG A 219 -6.75 -15.47 3.14
C ARG A 219 -7.24 -15.18 4.56
N GLN A 220 -8.49 -14.80 4.76
CA GLN A 220 -9.07 -14.55 6.08
C GLN A 220 -9.10 -15.82 6.94
N ILE A 221 -9.34 -17.00 6.35
CA ILE A 221 -9.18 -18.30 7.04
C ILE A 221 -7.76 -18.38 7.62
N THR A 222 -6.73 -18.12 6.81
CA THR A 222 -5.32 -18.25 7.26
C THR A 222 -4.92 -17.32 8.40
N LEU A 223 -5.58 -16.16 8.50
CA LEU A 223 -5.26 -15.11 9.48
C LEU A 223 -6.08 -15.25 10.77
N THR A 224 -7.19 -15.96 10.72
CA THR A 224 -8.10 -16.13 11.87
C THR A 224 -7.42 -16.93 12.97
N SER A 225 -7.42 -16.39 14.18
CA SER A 225 -6.89 -17.04 15.40
C SER A 225 -7.98 -17.65 16.30
N ASP A 226 -9.26 -17.54 15.89
CA ASP A 226 -10.43 -17.91 16.68
C ASP A 226 -11.28 -18.95 15.96
N GLN A 227 -11.67 -20.01 16.68
CA GLN A 227 -12.41 -21.13 16.10
C GLN A 227 -13.84 -20.73 15.72
N ASP A 228 -14.47 -19.81 16.47
CA ASP A 228 -15.82 -19.34 16.16
C ASP A 228 -15.83 -18.48 14.88
N ALA A 229 -14.87 -17.58 14.73
CA ALA A 229 -14.66 -16.83 13.49
C ALA A 229 -14.38 -17.73 12.29
N LEU A 230 -13.63 -18.83 12.48
CA LEU A 230 -13.33 -19.79 11.43
C LEU A 230 -14.62 -20.51 10.96
N VAL A 231 -15.49 -20.91 11.89
CA VAL A 231 -16.81 -21.50 11.59
C VAL A 231 -17.71 -20.50 10.86
N HIS A 232 -17.70 -19.22 11.27
CA HIS A 232 -18.46 -18.15 10.62
C HIS A 232 -18.05 -17.98 9.15
N LEU A 233 -16.74 -17.91 8.87
CA LEU A 233 -16.21 -17.80 7.51
C LEU A 233 -16.67 -18.97 6.63
N ARG A 234 -16.65 -20.19 7.17
CA ARG A 234 -17.13 -21.38 6.46
C ARG A 234 -18.62 -21.33 6.14
N ILE A 235 -19.45 -21.14 7.16
CA ILE A 235 -20.91 -21.37 7.06
C ILE A 235 -21.62 -20.16 6.44
N ASN A 236 -21.19 -18.94 6.76
CA ASN A 236 -21.90 -17.75 6.34
C ASN A 236 -21.29 -17.14 5.09
N GLU A 237 -19.97 -16.91 5.07
CA GLU A 237 -19.36 -16.11 4.00
C GLU A 237 -19.02 -16.92 2.77
N ILE A 238 -18.25 -18.01 2.93
CA ILE A 238 -17.81 -18.85 1.81
C ILE A 238 -19.01 -19.52 1.13
N ALA A 239 -19.89 -20.15 1.90
CA ALA A 239 -21.09 -20.79 1.35
C ALA A 239 -21.99 -19.78 0.59
N GLN A 240 -22.12 -18.55 1.10
CA GLN A 240 -22.90 -17.51 0.42
C GLN A 240 -22.26 -17.08 -0.90
N GLN A 241 -20.94 -16.86 -0.94
CA GLN A 241 -20.26 -16.46 -2.18
C GLN A 241 -20.29 -17.58 -3.23
N VAL A 242 -20.09 -18.84 -2.83
CA VAL A 242 -20.25 -19.99 -3.73
C VAL A 242 -21.67 -20.05 -4.28
N MET A 243 -22.69 -19.91 -3.42
CA MET A 243 -24.08 -19.90 -3.84
C MET A 243 -24.39 -18.79 -4.86
N LEU A 244 -23.93 -17.57 -4.60
CA LEU A 244 -24.11 -16.42 -5.51
C LEU A 244 -23.43 -16.64 -6.87
N ALA A 245 -22.21 -17.18 -6.86
CA ALA A 245 -21.47 -17.48 -8.08
C ALA A 245 -22.19 -18.55 -8.92
N ARG A 246 -22.62 -19.64 -8.29
CA ARG A 246 -23.33 -20.74 -8.98
C ARG A 246 -24.71 -20.31 -9.47
N GLN A 247 -25.45 -19.54 -8.68
CA GLN A 247 -26.74 -18.99 -9.10
C GLN A 247 -26.61 -18.06 -10.31
N SER A 248 -25.55 -17.23 -10.33
CA SER A 248 -25.26 -16.35 -11.45
C SER A 248 -24.87 -17.15 -12.70
N LEU A 249 -24.06 -18.21 -12.56
CA LEU A 249 -23.73 -19.11 -13.67
C LEU A 249 -24.97 -19.84 -14.21
N ALA A 250 -25.85 -20.34 -13.34
CA ALA A 250 -27.09 -20.99 -13.75
C ALA A 250 -28.00 -20.03 -14.54
N ALA A 251 -28.13 -18.78 -14.08
CA ALA A 251 -28.89 -17.75 -14.80
C ALA A 251 -28.29 -17.44 -16.18
N ILE A 252 -26.97 -17.48 -16.35
CA ILE A 252 -26.33 -17.34 -17.66
C ILE A 252 -26.63 -18.57 -18.53
N ALA A 253 -26.59 -19.79 -17.99
CA ALA A 253 -26.85 -21.01 -18.75
C ALA A 253 -28.28 -21.07 -19.32
N GLU A 254 -29.25 -20.60 -18.54
CA GLU A 254 -30.69 -20.58 -18.87
C GLU A 254 -31.07 -19.43 -19.82
N ALA A 255 -30.21 -18.42 -19.98
CA ALA A 255 -30.50 -17.27 -20.85
C ALA A 255 -30.67 -17.68 -22.33
N PRO A 256 -31.68 -17.15 -23.05
CA PRO A 256 -31.95 -17.51 -24.45
C PRO A 256 -30.81 -17.20 -25.42
N SER A 257 -29.99 -16.19 -25.11
CA SER A 257 -28.86 -15.72 -25.92
C SER A 257 -27.56 -16.51 -25.72
N THR A 258 -27.57 -17.51 -24.81
CA THR A 258 -26.41 -18.36 -24.52
C THR A 258 -26.31 -19.53 -25.51
N GLY A 259 -25.23 -19.55 -26.29
CA GLY A 259 -24.95 -20.58 -27.28
C GLY A 259 -24.44 -21.90 -26.68
N PHE A 260 -24.35 -22.94 -27.52
CA PHE A 260 -23.94 -24.29 -27.10
C PHE A 260 -22.52 -24.34 -26.50
N GLU A 261 -21.55 -23.68 -27.13
CA GLU A 261 -20.17 -23.63 -26.61
C GLU A 261 -20.08 -22.88 -25.26
N GLN A 262 -20.88 -21.84 -25.07
CA GLN A 262 -20.92 -21.08 -23.81
C GLN A 262 -21.53 -21.92 -22.68
N ARG A 263 -22.55 -22.74 -22.96
CA ARG A 263 -23.10 -23.68 -21.96
C ARG A 263 -22.09 -24.70 -21.49
N ALA A 264 -21.25 -25.22 -22.39
CA ALA A 264 -20.16 -26.13 -22.02
C ALA A 264 -19.13 -25.44 -21.10
N LEU A 265 -18.72 -24.21 -21.44
CA LEU A 265 -17.84 -23.39 -20.59
C LEU A 265 -18.45 -23.11 -19.21
N ILE A 266 -19.75 -22.84 -19.13
CA ILE A 266 -20.45 -22.60 -17.86
C ILE A 266 -20.49 -23.87 -16.99
N GLU A 267 -20.70 -25.05 -17.60
CA GLU A 267 -20.68 -26.32 -16.88
C GLU A 267 -19.28 -26.64 -16.32
N ASP A 268 -18.23 -26.39 -17.10
CA ASP A 268 -16.85 -26.54 -16.63
C ASP A 268 -16.54 -25.55 -15.49
N LEU A 269 -17.02 -24.31 -15.60
CA LEU A 269 -16.90 -23.30 -14.54
C LEU A 269 -17.63 -23.67 -13.25
N ASP A 270 -18.84 -24.22 -13.33
CA ASP A 270 -19.59 -24.69 -12.16
C ASP A 270 -18.79 -25.79 -11.42
N ARG A 271 -18.17 -26.71 -12.16
CA ARG A 271 -17.29 -27.74 -11.57
C ARG A 271 -16.07 -27.14 -10.89
N ILE A 272 -15.39 -26.18 -11.52
CA ILE A 272 -14.23 -25.52 -10.93
C ILE A 272 -14.62 -24.77 -9.64
N ILE A 273 -15.79 -24.13 -9.61
CA ILE A 273 -16.26 -23.44 -8.39
C ILE A 273 -16.54 -24.43 -7.26
N VAL A 274 -17.11 -25.61 -7.57
CA VAL A 274 -17.31 -26.69 -6.60
C VAL A 274 -15.97 -27.21 -6.06
N ASP A 275 -14.97 -27.36 -6.94
CA ASP A 275 -13.63 -27.79 -6.53
C ASP A 275 -12.93 -26.72 -5.68
N VAL A 276 -13.15 -25.42 -5.96
CA VAL A 276 -12.67 -24.32 -5.11
C VAL A 276 -13.33 -24.36 -3.73
N GLU A 277 -14.64 -24.59 -3.67
CA GLU A 277 -15.36 -24.78 -2.40
C GLU A 277 -14.79 -25.98 -1.63
N ALA A 278 -14.54 -27.11 -2.30
CA ALA A 278 -13.95 -28.30 -1.69
C ALA A 278 -12.56 -28.01 -1.11
N LEU A 279 -11.69 -27.33 -1.87
CA LEU A 279 -10.37 -26.90 -1.40
C LEU A 279 -10.45 -25.94 -0.22
N MET A 280 -11.45 -25.05 -0.19
CA MET A 280 -11.58 -24.08 0.90
C MET A 280 -12.16 -24.70 2.17
N VAL A 281 -13.21 -25.51 2.07
CA VAL A 281 -14.02 -25.95 3.22
C VAL A 281 -14.54 -27.39 3.17
N GLY A 282 -14.56 -28.04 2.00
CA GLY A 282 -15.23 -29.34 1.83
C GLY A 282 -14.36 -30.57 2.10
N ASP A 283 -13.06 -30.49 1.80
CA ASP A 283 -12.14 -31.63 1.89
C ASP A 283 -11.51 -31.78 3.28
N ALA A 284 -11.08 -33.01 3.60
CA ALA A 284 -10.33 -33.32 4.82
C ALA A 284 -8.97 -32.59 4.89
N GLU A 285 -8.46 -32.15 3.75
CA GLU A 285 -7.23 -31.35 3.63
C GLU A 285 -7.55 -29.94 3.10
N SER A 286 -8.78 -29.46 3.34
CA SER A 286 -9.17 -28.11 2.97
C SER A 286 -8.44 -27.07 3.81
N VAL A 287 -8.36 -25.85 3.27
CA VAL A 287 -7.78 -24.67 3.93
C VAL A 287 -8.40 -24.45 5.32
N TYR A 288 -9.71 -24.67 5.46
CA TYR A 288 -10.40 -24.62 6.76
C TYR A 288 -9.88 -25.67 7.74
N VAL A 289 -9.83 -26.95 7.35
CA VAL A 289 -9.44 -28.05 8.27
C VAL A 289 -7.98 -27.93 8.66
N LEU A 290 -7.10 -27.57 7.72
CA LEU A 290 -5.69 -27.34 8.01
C LEU A 290 -5.51 -26.16 8.98
N ARG A 291 -6.32 -25.09 8.84
CA ARG A 291 -6.28 -23.98 9.80
C ARG A 291 -6.77 -24.40 11.18
N GLU A 292 -7.85 -25.17 11.26
CA GLU A 292 -8.35 -25.70 12.53
C GLU A 292 -7.27 -26.53 13.25
N GLN A 293 -6.59 -27.40 12.51
CA GLN A 293 -5.46 -28.19 13.04
C GLN A 293 -4.29 -27.31 13.48
N GLN A 294 -3.98 -26.22 12.76
CA GLN A 294 -2.95 -25.26 13.19
C GLN A 294 -3.31 -24.58 14.52
N LEU A 295 -4.57 -24.16 14.70
CA LEU A 295 -5.03 -23.55 15.95
C LEU A 295 -4.96 -24.53 17.13
N GLU A 296 -5.34 -25.79 16.91
CA GLU A 296 -5.18 -26.85 17.92
C GLU A 296 -3.70 -27.10 18.25
N MET A 297 -2.82 -27.04 17.25
CA MET A 297 -1.38 -27.20 17.44
C MET A 297 -0.78 -26.04 18.25
N ASP A 298 -1.23 -24.80 18.01
CA ASP A 298 -0.79 -23.62 18.78
C ASP A 298 -1.16 -23.76 20.28
N ILE A 299 -2.33 -24.31 20.59
CA ILE A 299 -2.75 -24.62 21.97
C ILE A 299 -1.83 -25.70 22.56
N ARG A 300 -1.57 -26.80 21.83
CA ARG A 300 -0.65 -27.87 22.27
C ARG A 300 0.76 -27.33 22.55
N VAL A 301 1.27 -26.42 21.72
CA VAL A 301 2.57 -25.77 21.97
C VAL A 301 2.54 -24.98 23.28
N GLN A 302 1.48 -24.20 23.54
CA GLN A 302 1.35 -23.43 24.78
C GLN A 302 1.27 -24.33 26.02
N ASP A 303 0.51 -25.43 25.95
CA ASP A 303 0.39 -26.39 27.07
C ASP A 303 1.75 -27.02 27.40
N VAL A 304 2.49 -27.47 26.39
CA VAL A 304 3.83 -28.06 26.57
C VAL A 304 4.82 -27.04 27.14
N LEU A 305 4.79 -25.78 26.67
CA LEU A 305 5.62 -24.70 27.23
C LEU A 305 5.25 -24.40 28.69
N GLY A 306 3.97 -24.53 29.07
CA GLY A 306 3.51 -24.44 30.44
C GLY A 306 4.14 -25.52 31.33
N GLU A 307 4.15 -26.77 30.89
CA GLU A 307 4.81 -27.88 31.60
C GLU A 307 6.32 -27.65 31.76
N VAL A 308 6.98 -27.20 30.69
CA VAL A 308 8.41 -26.83 30.71
C VAL A 308 8.67 -25.74 31.75
N SER A 309 7.86 -24.68 31.78
CA SER A 309 8.03 -23.58 32.74
C SER A 309 7.86 -24.08 34.18
N MET A 310 6.82 -24.86 34.45
CA MET A 310 6.58 -25.43 35.79
C MET A 310 7.74 -26.31 36.27
N ALA A 311 8.30 -27.14 35.37
CA ALA A 311 9.46 -27.96 35.67
C ALA A 311 10.71 -27.12 35.97
N MET A 312 10.97 -26.10 35.15
CA MET A 312 12.09 -25.17 35.31
C MET A 312 12.00 -24.36 36.61
N ASP A 313 10.82 -23.84 36.95
CA ASP A 313 10.60 -23.06 38.17
C ASP A 313 10.76 -23.93 39.42
N SER A 314 10.25 -25.17 39.38
CA SER A 314 10.45 -26.15 40.45
C SER A 314 11.93 -26.43 40.68
N MET A 315 12.71 -26.70 39.63
CA MET A 315 14.16 -26.93 39.76
C MET A 315 14.89 -25.70 40.29
N ARG A 316 14.54 -24.50 39.80
CA ARG A 316 15.15 -23.25 40.26
C ARG A 316 14.91 -22.98 41.74
N ALA A 317 13.70 -23.24 42.23
CA ALA A 317 13.37 -23.09 43.65
C ALA A 317 14.19 -24.04 44.53
N GLN A 318 14.30 -25.32 44.13
CA GLN A 318 15.08 -26.31 44.88
C GLN A 318 16.60 -26.01 44.86
N LEU A 319 17.12 -25.52 43.73
CA LEU A 319 18.52 -25.09 43.63
C LEU A 319 18.83 -23.88 44.52
N HIS A 320 17.88 -22.94 44.62
CA HIS A 320 17.99 -21.81 45.53
C HIS A 320 18.02 -22.26 47.00
N ASP A 321 17.20 -23.22 47.39
CA ASP A 321 17.19 -23.78 48.75
C ASP A 321 18.48 -24.54 49.08
N ILE A 322 19.04 -25.27 48.11
CA ILE A 322 20.36 -25.93 48.23
C ILE A 322 21.48 -24.90 48.43
N GLU A 323 21.45 -23.79 47.69
CA GLU A 323 22.42 -22.70 47.82
C GLU A 323 22.27 -21.95 49.15
N ALA A 324 21.04 -21.66 49.58
CA ALA A 324 20.77 -21.03 50.87
C ALA A 324 21.26 -21.89 52.05
N TYR A 325 21.07 -23.20 51.96
CA TYR A 325 21.60 -24.15 52.94
C TYR A 325 23.14 -24.16 52.97
N ALA A 326 23.78 -24.18 51.80
CA ALA A 326 25.24 -24.14 51.70
C ALA A 326 25.84 -22.85 52.30
N VAL A 327 25.17 -21.70 52.10
CA VAL A 327 25.56 -20.41 52.69
C VAL A 327 25.35 -20.40 54.20
N GLN A 328 24.22 -20.91 54.71
CA GLN A 328 23.94 -20.99 56.14
C GLN A 328 24.94 -21.89 56.89
N GLN A 329 25.40 -22.97 56.26
CA GLN A 329 26.40 -23.86 56.84
C GLN A 329 27.81 -23.26 56.80
N ALA A 330 28.14 -22.46 55.77
CA ALA A 330 29.37 -21.68 55.71
C ALA A 330 29.43 -20.61 56.83
N ASP A 331 28.31 -19.94 57.11
CA ASP A 331 28.18 -18.98 58.23
C ASP A 331 28.28 -19.67 59.60
N SER A 332 27.69 -20.87 59.74
CA SER A 332 27.78 -21.66 60.98
C SER A 332 29.21 -22.16 61.26
N ALA A 333 29.94 -22.57 60.20
CA ALA A 333 31.35 -22.93 60.28
C ALA A 333 32.26 -21.72 60.60
N ALA A 334 31.88 -20.52 60.15
CA ALA A 334 32.56 -19.27 60.53
C ALA A 334 32.28 -18.88 62.00
N GLY A 335 31.05 -19.11 62.50
CA GLY A 335 30.66 -18.83 63.89
C GLY A 335 31.33 -19.74 64.93
N GLU A 336 31.55 -21.02 64.62
CA GLU A 336 32.31 -21.93 65.50
C GLU A 336 33.81 -21.56 65.58
N ALA A 337 34.38 -21.02 64.50
CA ALA A 337 35.75 -20.50 64.49
C ALA A 337 35.90 -19.25 65.38
N GLU A 338 34.82 -18.47 65.54
CA GLU A 338 34.81 -17.22 66.30
C GLU A 338 34.68 -17.44 67.83
N SER A 339 33.91 -18.45 68.25
CA SER A 339 33.65 -18.69 69.68
C SER A 339 34.85 -19.26 70.46
N LEU A 340 35.75 -20.02 69.82
CA LEU A 340 36.98 -20.52 70.45
C LEU A 340 38.18 -19.55 70.35
N ALA A 341 38.13 -18.55 69.47
CA ALA A 341 39.13 -17.49 69.43
C ALA A 341 39.10 -16.63 70.71
N ASN A 342 37.95 -16.51 71.38
CA ASN A 342 37.75 -15.61 72.51
C ASN A 342 38.40 -16.05 73.85
N ALA A 343 38.70 -17.35 74.03
CA ALA A 343 39.40 -17.85 75.23
C ALA A 343 40.93 -17.62 75.16
N GLY A 344 41.54 -17.65 73.97
CA GLY A 344 42.94 -17.25 73.76
C GLY A 344 43.13 -15.73 73.67
N ARG A 345 42.07 -15.01 73.28
CA ARG A 345 42.06 -13.55 73.13
C ARG A 345 42.21 -12.82 74.46
N THR A 346 41.72 -13.33 75.59
CA THR A 346 41.76 -12.61 76.88
C THR A 346 43.17 -12.48 77.47
N LEU A 347 44.06 -13.44 77.21
CA LEU A 347 45.47 -13.37 77.65
C LEU A 347 46.34 -12.59 76.64
N LEU A 348 46.04 -12.70 75.34
CA LEU A 348 46.61 -11.82 74.30
C LEU A 348 46.18 -10.36 74.49
N ILE A 349 44.91 -10.10 74.84
CA ILE A 349 44.35 -8.76 75.09
C ILE A 349 45.13 -8.05 76.21
N ALA A 350 45.58 -8.72 77.27
CA ALA A 350 46.34 -8.07 78.35
C ALA A 350 47.73 -7.59 77.88
N VAL A 351 48.42 -8.39 77.05
CA VAL A 351 49.76 -8.05 76.52
C VAL A 351 49.64 -7.10 75.32
N THR A 352 48.64 -7.27 74.46
CA THR A 352 48.32 -6.29 73.42
C THR A 352 47.74 -5.02 74.01
N LEU A 353 47.05 -4.97 75.15
CA LEU A 353 46.59 -3.71 75.77
C LEU A 353 47.76 -2.86 76.26
N ALA A 354 48.88 -3.46 76.64
CA ALA A 354 50.10 -2.72 76.96
C ALA A 354 50.79 -2.16 75.70
N VAL A 355 50.78 -2.92 74.60
CA VAL A 355 51.28 -2.48 73.27
C VAL A 355 50.30 -1.51 72.61
N ILE A 356 49.00 -1.68 72.80
CA ILE A 356 47.89 -0.83 72.36
C ILE A 356 47.86 0.43 73.20
N ALA A 357 48.22 0.46 74.49
CA ALA A 357 48.34 1.72 75.22
C ALA A 357 49.49 2.57 74.65
N LEU A 358 50.61 1.95 74.27
CA LEU A 358 51.72 2.61 73.57
C LEU A 358 51.35 3.00 72.13
N LEU A 359 50.67 2.12 71.38
CA LEU A 359 50.14 2.36 70.03
C LEU A 359 48.85 3.19 70.02
N ALA A 360 48.17 3.44 71.13
CA ALA A 360 46.98 4.29 71.26
C ALA A 360 47.39 5.67 71.75
N ILE A 361 48.51 5.83 72.46
CA ILE A 361 49.13 7.16 72.59
C ILE A 361 49.70 7.59 71.23
N PHE A 362 50.33 6.66 70.49
CA PHE A 362 50.78 6.90 69.11
C PHE A 362 49.62 6.98 68.11
N GLY A 363 48.58 6.18 68.35
CA GLY A 363 47.38 5.95 67.54
C GLY A 363 46.35 7.03 67.71
N TRP A 364 46.09 7.53 68.92
CA TRP A 364 45.29 8.72 69.17
C TRP A 364 45.90 9.93 68.46
N ARG A 365 47.24 10.00 68.41
CA ARG A 365 47.97 11.04 67.70
C ARG A 365 47.86 10.93 66.17
N THR A 366 47.75 9.73 65.59
CA THR A 366 47.43 9.52 64.16
C THR A 366 45.92 9.59 63.86
N LEU A 367 45.06 9.12 64.77
CA LEU A 367 43.59 9.06 64.68
C LEU A 367 43.00 10.48 64.67
N VAL A 368 43.44 11.38 65.55
CA VAL A 368 43.03 12.80 65.51
C VAL A 368 43.55 13.50 64.25
N ARG A 369 44.71 13.08 63.72
CA ARG A 369 45.28 13.63 62.47
C ARG A 369 44.63 13.12 61.18
N VAL A 370 43.97 11.95 61.19
CA VAL A 370 43.42 11.28 59.99
C VAL A 370 41.89 11.13 60.02
N LEU A 371 41.24 10.82 61.16
CA LEU A 371 39.77 10.65 61.24
C LEU A 371 38.99 11.97 61.25
N GLY A 372 39.53 13.04 61.84
CA GLY A 372 38.87 14.36 61.81
C GLY A 372 38.52 14.80 60.37
N PRO A 373 39.50 14.80 59.45
CA PRO A 373 39.30 15.07 58.02
C PRO A 373 38.31 14.13 57.32
N LEU A 374 38.34 12.83 57.63
CA LEU A 374 37.44 11.83 57.01
C LEU A 374 35.99 12.01 57.48
N VAL A 375 35.76 12.40 58.73
CA VAL A 375 34.42 12.71 59.24
C VAL A 375 33.88 14.01 58.64
N THR A 376 34.73 15.03 58.45
CA THR A 376 34.33 16.24 57.71
C THR A 376 34.03 15.95 56.25
N MET A 377 34.81 15.08 55.60
CA MET A 377 34.57 14.62 54.23
C MET A 377 33.24 13.88 54.11
N ARG A 378 32.94 12.95 55.03
CA ARG A 378 31.66 12.23 55.09
C ARG A 378 30.47 13.17 55.24
N ARG A 379 30.54 14.13 56.17
CA ARG A 379 29.45 15.11 56.38
C ARG A 379 29.26 16.03 55.18
N GLN A 380 30.36 16.46 54.55
CA GLN A 380 30.26 17.26 53.33
C GLN A 380 29.68 16.44 52.17
N MET A 381 30.06 15.17 52.01
CA MET A 381 29.44 14.27 51.02
C MET A 381 27.96 14.00 51.30
N GLU A 382 27.56 13.78 52.56
CA GLU A 382 26.15 13.61 52.96
C GLU A 382 25.32 14.86 52.66
N ASN A 383 25.89 16.05 52.83
CA ASN A 383 25.23 17.31 52.47
C ASN A 383 25.14 17.50 50.95
N ILE A 384 26.15 17.04 50.20
CA ILE A 384 26.19 17.09 48.73
C ILE A 384 25.19 16.12 48.09
N SER A 385 25.03 14.92 48.65
CA SER A 385 24.12 13.89 48.13
C SER A 385 22.64 14.12 48.47
N GLY A 386 22.32 15.14 49.29
CA GLY A 386 21.00 15.33 49.88
C GLY A 386 20.75 14.32 51.01
N ALA A 387 20.19 14.78 52.13
CA ALA A 387 19.89 13.92 53.27
C ALA A 387 18.85 12.85 52.88
N ALA A 388 19.26 11.57 52.90
CA ALA A 388 18.41 10.39 52.71
C ALA A 388 17.58 10.35 51.42
N GLY A 389 18.23 10.03 50.28
CA GLY A 389 17.53 9.52 49.09
C GLY A 389 17.80 10.21 47.75
N GLY A 390 18.71 11.18 47.68
CA GLY A 390 19.13 11.80 46.42
C GLY A 390 18.19 12.88 45.85
N GLU A 391 17.12 13.24 46.55
CA GLU A 391 16.32 14.42 46.21
C GLU A 391 17.05 15.69 46.65
N ASN A 392 17.37 16.57 45.69
CA ASN A 392 18.11 17.83 45.87
C ASN A 392 19.62 17.70 46.11
N ALA A 393 20.30 16.78 45.39
CA ALA A 393 21.75 16.73 45.40
C ALA A 393 22.34 18.02 44.78
N ASP A 394 23.21 18.71 45.52
CA ASP A 394 23.84 19.96 45.10
C ASP A 394 25.24 19.68 44.51
N LEU A 395 25.28 19.56 43.19
CA LEU A 395 26.50 19.31 42.42
C LEU A 395 27.40 20.54 42.33
N SER A 396 26.95 21.72 42.76
CA SER A 396 27.77 22.95 42.78
C SER A 396 28.72 23.04 43.98
N MET A 397 28.52 22.18 44.99
CA MET A 397 29.33 22.14 46.20
C MET A 397 30.64 21.36 45.99
N ARG A 398 31.71 21.76 46.69
CA ARG A 398 33.03 21.10 46.64
C ARG A 398 33.55 20.81 48.04
N LEU A 399 34.41 19.79 48.14
CA LEU A 399 35.12 19.47 49.38
C LEU A 399 36.28 20.47 49.57
N GLU A 400 36.20 21.32 50.59
CA GLU A 400 37.24 22.29 50.96
C GLU A 400 38.29 21.66 51.90
N ILE A 401 38.99 20.62 51.43
CA ILE A 401 40.02 19.93 52.23
C ILE A 401 41.41 20.28 51.68
N GLN A 402 42.09 21.24 52.30
CA GLN A 402 43.45 21.66 51.94
C GLN A 402 44.50 20.81 52.66
N ARG A 403 44.79 19.61 52.12
CA ARG A 403 45.85 18.72 52.61
C ARG A 403 46.65 18.14 51.43
N ASN A 404 47.93 17.88 51.65
CA ASN A 404 48.84 17.27 50.66
C ASN A 404 49.05 15.77 50.90
N ASP A 405 48.12 15.12 51.59
CA ASP A 405 48.12 13.67 51.86
C ASP A 405 46.98 12.97 51.10
N GLU A 406 46.86 11.66 51.28
CA GLU A 406 45.91 10.79 50.57
C GLU A 406 44.44 11.23 50.76
N VAL A 407 44.12 11.87 51.88
CA VAL A 407 42.77 12.43 52.14
C VAL A 407 42.53 13.66 51.26
N GLY A 408 43.53 14.53 51.11
CA GLY A 408 43.47 15.66 50.19
C GLY A 408 43.39 15.23 48.72
N GLN A 409 44.16 14.20 48.32
CA GLN A 409 44.10 13.63 46.96
C GLN A 409 42.72 13.01 46.66
N THR A 410 42.12 12.32 47.64
CA THR A 410 40.77 11.74 47.48
C THR A 410 39.69 12.83 47.38
N ALA A 411 39.81 13.90 48.18
CA ALA A 411 38.90 15.05 48.09
C ALA A 411 39.00 15.74 46.72
N GLN A 412 40.22 15.87 46.18
CA GLN A 412 40.45 16.41 44.85
C GLN A 412 39.90 15.50 43.74
N ALA A 413 40.07 14.18 43.84
CA ALA A 413 39.49 13.22 42.90
C ALA A 413 37.96 13.24 42.92
N PHE A 414 37.34 13.37 44.10
CA PHE A 414 35.89 13.53 44.24
C PHE A 414 35.40 14.86 43.62
N ASN A 415 36.11 15.97 43.85
CA ASN A 415 35.79 17.26 43.22
C ASN A 415 35.87 17.19 41.68
N CYS A 416 36.88 16.50 41.14
CA CYS A 416 37.03 16.29 39.68
C CYS A 416 35.88 15.44 39.10
N MET A 417 35.47 14.38 39.82
CA MET A 417 34.29 13.60 39.47
C MET A 417 33.02 14.46 39.51
N MET A 418 32.90 15.35 40.50
CA MET A 418 31.78 16.27 40.60
C MET A 418 31.75 17.31 39.47
N ASP A 419 32.91 17.85 39.06
CA ASP A 419 33.02 18.71 37.88
C ASP A 419 32.51 17.99 36.61
N THR A 420 32.80 16.69 36.50
CA THR A 420 32.35 15.86 35.36
C THR A 420 30.83 15.63 35.41
N PHE A 421 30.27 15.30 36.57
CA PHE A 421 28.81 15.14 36.73
C PHE A 421 28.06 16.45 36.52
N GLU A 422 28.57 17.56 37.07
CA GLU A 422 27.99 18.89 36.87
C GLU A 422 27.98 19.27 35.39
N GLY A 423 29.08 19.02 34.67
CA GLY A 423 29.17 19.23 33.22
C GLY A 423 28.19 18.37 32.42
N MET A 424 28.06 17.07 32.74
CA MET A 424 27.11 16.18 32.08
C MET A 424 25.66 16.59 32.34
N VAL A 425 25.30 16.94 33.58
CA VAL A 425 23.94 17.40 33.93
C VAL A 425 23.61 18.72 33.22
N ALA A 426 24.55 19.65 33.15
CA ALA A 426 24.39 20.91 32.40
C ALA A 426 24.15 20.65 30.90
N GLN A 427 24.95 19.76 30.30
CA GLN A 427 24.83 19.39 28.88
C GLN A 427 23.52 18.66 28.58
N ILE A 428 23.06 17.78 29.47
CA ILE A 428 21.76 17.10 29.33
C ILE A 428 20.62 18.11 29.42
N ARG A 429 20.69 19.08 30.34
CA ARG A 429 19.68 20.15 30.46
C ARG A 429 19.58 20.98 29.18
N GLU A 430 20.72 21.41 28.64
CA GLU A 430 20.79 22.15 27.38
C GLU A 430 20.26 21.32 26.20
N SER A 431 20.64 20.04 26.13
CA SER A 431 20.16 19.13 25.08
C SER A 431 18.65 18.89 25.16
N ALA A 432 18.10 18.72 26.37
CA ALA A 432 16.67 18.57 26.58
C ALA A 432 15.90 19.83 26.17
N GLU A 433 16.40 21.02 26.51
CA GLU A 433 15.79 22.29 26.10
C GLU A 433 15.84 22.49 24.57
N ALA A 434 16.95 22.11 23.93
CA ALA A 434 17.09 22.11 22.47
C ALA A 434 16.13 21.12 21.79
N ILE A 435 15.92 19.92 22.35
CA ILE A 435 14.96 18.93 21.85
C ILE A 435 13.52 19.45 22.00
N ALA A 436 13.15 20.01 23.16
CA ALA A 436 11.81 20.56 23.38
C ALA A 436 11.52 21.76 22.44
N SER A 437 12.52 22.63 22.24
CA SER A 437 12.41 23.74 21.28
C SER A 437 12.21 23.23 19.85
N SER A 438 13.06 22.28 19.42
CA SER A 438 13.00 21.69 18.08
C SER A 438 11.67 20.95 17.85
N SER A 439 11.19 20.19 18.85
CA SER A 439 9.94 19.44 18.77
C SER A 439 8.73 20.37 18.61
N ARG A 440 8.70 21.48 19.36
CA ARG A 440 7.66 22.52 19.17
C ARG A 440 7.73 23.18 17.80
N GLN A 441 8.93 23.41 17.28
CA GLN A 441 9.11 23.96 15.93
C GLN A 441 8.64 22.97 14.85
N ILE A 442 8.91 21.67 15.02
CA ILE A 442 8.39 20.61 14.14
C ILE A 442 6.85 20.55 14.25
N ALA A 443 6.27 20.63 15.44
CA ALA A 443 4.81 20.64 15.61
C ALA A 443 4.15 21.80 14.86
N VAL A 444 4.70 23.02 14.96
CA VAL A 444 4.23 24.18 14.18
C VAL A 444 4.42 23.95 12.67
N GLY A 445 5.53 23.34 12.26
CA GLY A 445 5.78 22.97 10.86
C GLY A 445 4.76 21.96 10.33
N ASN A 446 4.40 20.96 11.14
CA ASN A 446 3.39 19.95 10.79
C ASN A 446 1.98 20.54 10.73
N GLU A 447 1.63 21.47 11.62
CA GLU A 447 0.36 22.20 11.54
C GLU A 447 0.25 22.97 10.22
N ASN A 448 1.32 23.67 9.81
CA ASN A 448 1.35 24.34 8.51
C ASN A 448 1.25 23.35 7.35
N LEU A 449 1.95 22.21 7.43
CA LEU A 449 1.89 21.16 6.42
C LEU A 449 0.49 20.53 6.35
N SER A 450 -0.20 20.36 7.48
CA SER A 450 -1.59 19.92 7.55
C SER A 450 -2.50 20.87 6.77
N GLN A 451 -2.43 22.18 7.08
CA GLN A 451 -3.23 23.20 6.39
C GLN A 451 -2.97 23.23 4.89
N ARG A 452 -1.71 23.08 4.47
CA ARG A 452 -1.35 23.00 3.05
C ARG A 452 -1.87 21.72 2.39
N THR A 453 -1.86 20.60 3.11
CA THR A 453 -2.38 19.32 2.63
C THR A 453 -3.89 19.39 2.44
N ASP A 454 -4.62 20.00 3.38
CA ASP A 454 -6.06 20.25 3.28
C ASP A 454 -6.40 21.18 2.11
N GLN A 455 -5.65 22.28 1.95
CA GLN A 455 -5.82 23.19 0.81
C GLN A 455 -5.53 22.50 -0.52
N GLN A 456 -4.51 21.62 -0.54
CA GLN A 456 -4.18 20.82 -1.72
C GLN A 456 -5.30 19.84 -2.05
N ALA A 457 -5.88 19.15 -1.06
CA ALA A 457 -7.03 18.26 -1.25
C ALA A 457 -8.24 19.02 -1.83
N ALA A 458 -8.54 20.21 -1.30
CA ALA A 458 -9.60 21.05 -1.83
C ALA A 458 -9.35 21.48 -3.29
N SER A 459 -8.11 21.87 -3.60
CA SER A 459 -7.70 22.25 -4.97
C SER A 459 -7.77 21.05 -5.93
N LEU A 460 -7.46 19.85 -5.43
CA LEU A 460 -7.55 18.61 -6.19
C LEU A 460 -9.01 18.25 -6.51
N ALA A 461 -9.91 18.43 -5.55
CA ALA A 461 -11.35 18.22 -5.74
C ALA A 461 -11.93 19.19 -6.79
N GLU A 462 -11.54 20.46 -6.74
CA GLU A 462 -11.93 21.44 -7.75
C GLU A 462 -11.36 21.12 -9.14
N THR A 463 -10.12 20.64 -9.19
CA THR A 463 -9.47 20.17 -10.43
C THR A 463 -10.18 18.95 -11.01
N ALA A 464 -10.53 17.97 -10.18
CA ALA A 464 -11.27 16.77 -10.59
C ALA A 464 -12.65 17.14 -11.15
N SER A 465 -13.40 18.01 -10.47
CA SER A 465 -14.68 18.53 -10.96
C SER A 465 -14.54 19.28 -12.29
N SER A 466 -13.51 20.11 -12.43
CA SER A 466 -13.20 20.79 -13.68
C SER A 466 -12.85 19.81 -14.80
N LEU A 467 -12.13 18.73 -14.50
CA LEU A 467 -11.80 17.67 -15.46
C LEU A 467 -13.03 16.87 -15.89
N GLU A 468 -13.98 16.59 -14.99
CA GLU A 468 -15.25 15.97 -15.36
C GLU A 468 -16.02 16.85 -16.35
N GLN A 469 -16.10 18.16 -16.08
CA GLN A 469 -16.76 19.12 -16.97
C GLN A 469 -16.05 19.23 -18.32
N ILE A 470 -14.71 19.27 -18.33
CA ILE A 470 -13.91 19.27 -19.57
C ILE A 470 -14.13 17.97 -20.35
N THR A 471 -14.10 16.82 -19.68
CA THR A 471 -14.34 15.50 -20.30
C THR A 471 -15.71 15.46 -20.96
N ALA A 472 -16.74 15.94 -20.28
CA ALA A 472 -18.09 16.04 -20.83
C ALA A 472 -18.13 16.95 -22.07
N THR A 473 -17.47 18.11 -22.01
CA THR A 473 -17.43 19.07 -23.13
C THR A 473 -16.67 18.52 -24.33
N VAL A 474 -15.57 17.79 -24.11
CA VAL A 474 -14.79 17.13 -25.17
C VAL A 474 -15.60 16.02 -25.83
N ARG A 475 -16.30 15.17 -25.05
CA ARG A 475 -17.23 14.17 -25.62
C ARG A 475 -18.32 14.81 -26.46
N GLN A 476 -18.96 15.85 -25.94
CA GLN A 476 -19.99 16.59 -26.66
C GLN A 476 -19.44 17.24 -27.94
N THR A 477 -18.19 17.70 -27.94
CA THR A 477 -17.52 18.25 -29.12
C THR A 477 -17.25 17.18 -30.17
N ALA A 478 -16.89 15.96 -29.77
CA ALA A 478 -16.75 14.82 -30.67
C ALA A 478 -18.08 14.48 -31.35
N ASP A 479 -19.16 14.41 -30.56
CA ASP A 479 -20.51 14.16 -31.08
C ASP A 479 -20.96 15.25 -32.06
N TYR A 480 -20.66 16.52 -31.76
CA TYR A 480 -20.95 17.63 -32.68
C TYR A 480 -20.12 17.58 -33.95
N ALA A 481 -18.87 17.15 -33.88
CA ALA A 481 -18.04 16.95 -35.07
C ALA A 481 -18.64 15.86 -35.97
N ASP A 482 -19.05 14.71 -35.42
CA ASP A 482 -19.69 13.65 -36.19
C ASP A 482 -21.02 14.11 -36.81
N GLN A 483 -21.86 14.82 -36.06
CA GLN A 483 -23.11 15.40 -36.59
C GLN A 483 -22.85 16.42 -37.71
N ALA A 484 -21.83 17.28 -37.55
CA ALA A 484 -21.44 18.25 -38.56
C ALA A 484 -20.90 17.58 -39.84
N ARG A 485 -20.19 16.45 -39.69
CA ARG A 485 -19.69 15.65 -40.82
C ARG A 485 -20.86 15.08 -41.62
N ASP A 486 -21.82 14.46 -40.95
CA ASP A 486 -22.97 13.85 -41.59
C ASP A 486 -23.87 14.90 -42.27
N ALA A 487 -24.06 16.05 -41.62
CA ALA A 487 -24.76 17.18 -42.21
C ALA A 487 -24.04 17.69 -43.48
N SER A 488 -22.70 17.81 -43.44
CA SER A 488 -21.90 18.26 -44.58
C SER A 488 -21.99 17.28 -45.75
N LEU A 489 -21.94 15.96 -45.49
CA LEU A 489 -22.11 14.92 -46.51
C LEU A 489 -23.50 14.96 -47.16
N SER A 490 -24.55 15.17 -46.35
CA SER A 490 -25.92 15.34 -46.85
C SER A 490 -26.05 16.58 -47.76
N VAL A 491 -25.45 17.71 -47.37
CA VAL A 491 -25.48 18.95 -48.18
C VAL A 491 -24.66 18.77 -49.46
N ASP A 492 -23.50 18.10 -49.42
CA ASP A 492 -22.71 17.77 -50.63
C ASP A 492 -23.54 16.94 -51.62
N GLY A 493 -24.24 15.91 -51.14
CA GLY A 493 -25.14 15.09 -51.97
C GLY A 493 -26.24 15.92 -52.64
N ARG A 494 -26.88 16.86 -51.91
CA ARG A 494 -27.90 17.77 -52.46
C ARG A 494 -27.32 18.76 -53.47
N ALA A 495 -26.13 19.28 -53.22
CA ALA A 495 -25.45 20.21 -54.13
C ALA A 495 -25.07 19.54 -55.46
N ARG A 496 -24.61 18.27 -55.41
CA ARG A 496 -24.35 17.46 -56.61
C ARG A 496 -25.60 17.23 -57.44
N LEU A 497 -26.73 16.90 -56.80
CA LEU A 497 -28.02 16.76 -57.47
C LEU A 497 -28.47 18.08 -58.12
N ALA A 498 -28.29 19.21 -57.44
CA ALA A 498 -28.58 20.52 -58.01
C ALA A 498 -27.70 20.84 -59.23
N GLY A 499 -26.42 20.45 -59.19
CA GLY A 499 -25.49 20.58 -60.32
C GLY A 499 -25.90 19.74 -61.55
N ASP A 500 -26.40 18.51 -61.34
CA ASP A 500 -26.96 17.68 -62.42
C ASP A 500 -28.18 18.35 -63.07
N VAL A 501 -29.10 18.89 -62.26
CA VAL A 501 -30.27 19.63 -62.75
C VAL A 501 -29.85 20.87 -63.56
N ALA A 502 -28.85 21.64 -63.10
CA ALA A 502 -28.33 22.78 -63.83
C ALA A 502 -27.71 22.39 -65.19
N THR A 503 -26.98 21.26 -65.23
CA THR A 503 -26.41 20.71 -66.46
C THR A 503 -27.50 20.36 -67.46
N ARG A 504 -28.52 19.62 -67.03
CA ARG A 504 -29.68 19.26 -67.85
C ARG A 504 -30.49 20.47 -68.32
N THR A 505 -30.59 21.50 -67.47
CA THR A 505 -31.27 22.76 -67.83
C THR A 505 -30.51 23.52 -68.90
N THR A 506 -29.17 23.56 -68.82
CA THR A 506 -28.32 24.15 -69.86
C THR A 506 -28.51 23.45 -71.21
N GLU A 507 -28.53 22.11 -71.20
CA GLU A 507 -28.77 21.31 -72.40
C GLU A 507 -30.16 21.59 -73.00
N ALA A 508 -31.21 21.69 -72.16
CA ALA A 508 -32.55 22.06 -72.61
C ALA A 508 -32.59 23.47 -73.24
N MET A 509 -31.92 24.46 -72.64
CA MET A 509 -31.83 25.82 -73.21
C MET A 509 -31.10 25.83 -74.56
N SER A 510 -30.01 25.07 -74.69
CA SER A 510 -29.31 24.92 -75.96
C SER A 510 -30.22 24.31 -77.04
N ASN A 511 -31.02 23.30 -76.71
CA ASN A 511 -31.98 22.70 -77.63
C ASN A 511 -33.08 23.70 -78.05
N ILE A 512 -33.57 24.53 -77.12
CA ILE A 512 -34.54 25.60 -77.44
C ILE A 512 -33.92 26.66 -78.35
N ARG A 513 -32.67 27.05 -78.11
CA ARG A 513 -31.93 27.99 -78.96
C ARG A 513 -31.81 27.46 -80.40
N GLU A 514 -31.38 26.20 -80.56
CA GLU A 514 -31.25 25.57 -81.87
C GLU A 514 -32.61 25.46 -82.59
N ALA A 515 -33.68 25.12 -81.86
CA ALA A 515 -35.04 25.09 -82.40
C ALA A 515 -35.51 26.50 -82.85
N SER A 516 -35.19 27.53 -82.08
CA SER A 516 -35.54 28.92 -82.39
C SER A 516 -34.78 29.44 -83.62
N GLU A 517 -33.50 29.13 -83.76
CA GLU A 517 -32.71 29.44 -84.96
C GLU A 517 -33.30 28.80 -86.23
N LYS A 518 -33.74 27.54 -86.13
CA LYS A 518 -34.47 26.86 -87.20
C LYS A 518 -35.77 27.60 -87.55
N ILE A 519 -36.55 28.04 -86.56
CA ILE A 519 -37.77 28.83 -86.79
C ILE A 519 -37.42 30.14 -87.52
N THR A 520 -36.40 30.89 -87.08
CA THR A 520 -35.97 32.13 -87.75
C THR A 520 -35.64 31.90 -89.23
N SER A 521 -35.01 30.77 -89.56
CA SER A 521 -34.73 30.38 -90.95
C SER A 521 -36.00 30.12 -91.78
N ILE A 522 -37.03 29.50 -91.18
CA ILE A 522 -38.33 29.25 -91.81
C ILE A 522 -39.07 30.56 -92.03
N ILE A 523 -39.09 31.46 -91.03
CA ILE A 523 -39.72 32.78 -91.13
C ILE A 523 -39.06 33.62 -92.23
N LYS A 524 -37.73 33.53 -92.38
CA LYS A 524 -37.02 34.12 -93.52
C LYS A 524 -37.48 33.57 -94.86
N ALA A 525 -37.62 32.26 -95.00
CA ALA A 525 -38.16 31.67 -96.23
C ALA A 525 -39.60 32.14 -96.52
N ILE A 526 -40.45 32.28 -95.50
CA ILE A 526 -41.83 32.79 -95.66
C ILE A 526 -41.83 34.26 -96.13
N ASP A 527 -40.99 35.10 -95.55
CA ASP A 527 -40.81 36.51 -95.94
C ASP A 527 -40.31 36.63 -97.38
N ASP A 528 -39.33 35.80 -97.78
CA ASP A 528 -38.85 35.70 -99.15
C ASP A 528 -39.97 35.26 -100.12
N ILE A 529 -40.79 34.28 -99.74
CA ILE A 529 -41.96 33.83 -100.53
C ILE A 529 -43.01 34.95 -100.64
N ALA A 530 -43.28 35.67 -99.56
CA ALA A 530 -44.22 36.80 -99.56
C ALA A 530 -43.72 37.93 -100.48
N PHE A 531 -42.43 38.25 -100.45
CA PHE A 531 -41.80 39.22 -101.34
C PHE A 531 -41.88 38.79 -102.81
N GLN A 532 -41.56 37.53 -103.11
CA GLN A 532 -41.69 36.96 -104.46
C GLN A 532 -43.15 37.00 -104.95
N THR A 533 -44.11 36.67 -104.08
CA THR A 533 -45.55 36.71 -104.38
C THR A 533 -46.03 38.14 -104.64
N ASN A 534 -45.55 39.11 -103.87
CA ASN A 534 -45.82 40.53 -104.08
C ASN A 534 -45.25 41.04 -105.43
N LEU A 535 -44.05 40.60 -105.83
CA LEU A 535 -43.48 40.92 -107.15
C LEU A 535 -44.26 40.26 -108.29
N LEU A 536 -44.66 38.99 -108.15
CA LEU A 536 -45.49 38.29 -109.14
C LEU A 536 -46.86 38.98 -109.30
N ALA A 537 -47.49 39.35 -108.18
CA ALA A 537 -48.76 40.07 -108.17
C ALA A 537 -48.63 41.47 -108.79
N LEU A 538 -47.53 42.18 -108.54
CA LEU A 538 -47.23 43.45 -109.20
C LEU A 538 -47.10 43.29 -110.72
N ASN A 539 -46.33 42.28 -111.18
CA ASN A 539 -46.18 41.97 -112.60
C ASN A 539 -47.53 41.62 -113.25
N ALA A 540 -48.37 40.84 -112.55
CA ALA A 540 -49.71 40.50 -113.00
C ALA A 540 -50.65 41.72 -113.06
N SER A 541 -50.60 42.64 -112.08
CA SER A 541 -51.34 43.90 -112.10
C SER A 541 -50.92 44.80 -113.26
N VAL A 542 -49.62 44.86 -113.59
CA VAL A 542 -49.09 45.61 -114.73
C VAL A 542 -49.57 45.01 -116.06
N GLU A 543 -49.50 43.68 -116.22
CA GLU A 543 -49.95 43.01 -117.45
C GLU A 543 -51.49 43.07 -117.60
N ALA A 544 -52.24 43.01 -116.50
CA ALA A 544 -53.68 43.22 -116.49
C ALA A 544 -54.06 44.66 -116.89
N ALA A 545 -53.30 45.67 -116.46
CA ALA A 545 -53.48 47.06 -116.91
C ALA A 545 -53.14 47.21 -118.41
N ARG A 546 -52.17 46.45 -118.92
CA ARG A 546 -51.78 46.42 -120.33
C ARG A 546 -52.85 45.79 -121.24
N ALA A 547 -53.63 44.84 -120.73
CA ALA A 547 -54.73 44.19 -121.43
C ALA A 547 -56.04 45.01 -121.50
N GLY A 548 -56.09 46.20 -120.89
CA GLY A 548 -57.25 47.09 -120.95
C GLY A 548 -58.52 46.51 -120.31
N ASP A 549 -59.67 46.65 -120.96
CA ASP A 549 -60.97 46.21 -120.41
C ASP A 549 -61.07 44.69 -120.16
N GLN A 550 -60.32 43.88 -120.91
CA GLN A 550 -60.29 42.41 -120.73
C GLN A 550 -59.51 41.97 -119.48
N GLY A 551 -58.67 42.85 -118.91
CA GLY A 551 -57.83 42.56 -117.75
C GLY A 551 -58.42 42.95 -116.39
N ARG A 552 -59.60 43.60 -116.33
CA ARG A 552 -60.15 44.16 -115.07
C ARG A 552 -60.34 43.13 -113.96
N GLY A 553 -60.82 41.93 -114.27
CA GLY A 553 -60.98 40.85 -113.29
C GLY A 553 -59.63 40.36 -112.74
N PHE A 554 -58.64 40.20 -113.62
CA PHE A 554 -57.27 39.82 -113.24
C PHE A 554 -56.56 40.90 -112.41
N ALA A 555 -56.80 42.18 -112.71
CA ALA A 555 -56.23 43.29 -111.95
C ALA A 555 -56.72 43.32 -110.49
N VAL A 556 -58.01 43.01 -110.25
CA VAL A 556 -58.57 42.93 -108.88
C VAL A 556 -57.96 41.76 -108.12
N VAL A 557 -57.88 40.58 -108.73
CA VAL A 557 -57.25 39.40 -108.11
C VAL A 557 -55.77 39.65 -107.83
N ALA A 558 -55.03 40.25 -108.78
CA ALA A 558 -53.63 40.59 -108.59
C ALA A 558 -53.42 41.61 -107.46
N GLN A 559 -54.29 42.61 -107.32
CA GLN A 559 -54.25 43.55 -106.20
C GLN A 559 -54.57 42.88 -104.86
N GLU A 560 -55.53 41.96 -104.82
CA GLU A 560 -55.87 41.20 -103.59
C GLU A 560 -54.72 40.27 -103.17
N VAL A 561 -54.12 39.54 -104.12
CA VAL A 561 -52.93 38.70 -103.88
C VAL A 561 -51.77 39.55 -103.38
N ARG A 562 -51.59 40.75 -103.93
CA ARG A 562 -50.57 41.70 -103.47
C ARG A 562 -50.81 42.15 -102.02
N MET A 563 -52.06 42.44 -101.66
CA MET A 563 -52.44 42.79 -100.30
C MET A 563 -52.22 41.63 -99.31
N LEU A 564 -52.55 40.40 -99.73
CA LEU A 564 -52.35 39.19 -98.94
C LEU A 564 -50.86 38.89 -98.74
N ALA A 565 -50.03 39.08 -99.78
CA ALA A 565 -48.58 38.96 -99.71
C ALA A 565 -47.97 40.02 -98.77
N GLY A 566 -48.45 41.27 -98.83
CA GLY A 566 -48.05 42.34 -97.91
C GLY A 566 -48.39 42.01 -96.45
N ARG A 567 -49.61 41.53 -96.18
CA ARG A 567 -50.01 41.03 -94.84
C ARG A 567 -49.15 39.86 -94.38
N SER A 568 -48.84 38.91 -95.27
CA SER A 568 -48.00 37.76 -94.93
C SER A 568 -46.57 38.17 -94.54
N ALA A 569 -46.00 39.17 -95.23
CA ALA A 569 -44.69 39.73 -94.88
C ALA A 569 -44.72 40.47 -93.54
N GLU A 570 -45.79 41.22 -93.25
CA GLU A 570 -45.99 41.91 -91.97
C GLU A 570 -46.10 40.92 -90.79
N GLU A 571 -46.93 39.88 -90.94
CA GLU A 571 -47.06 38.81 -89.93
C GLU A 571 -45.75 38.03 -89.76
N ALA A 572 -45.04 37.72 -90.85
CA ALA A 572 -43.71 37.10 -90.77
C ALA A 572 -42.70 37.98 -90.02
N ALA A 573 -42.72 39.30 -90.22
CA ALA A 573 -41.89 40.24 -89.47
C ALA A 573 -42.24 40.28 -87.98
N GLN A 574 -43.53 40.24 -87.62
CA GLN A 574 -43.96 40.15 -86.22
C GLN A 574 -43.53 38.85 -85.56
N ILE A 575 -43.66 37.70 -86.24
CA ILE A 575 -43.20 36.41 -85.72
C ILE A 575 -41.67 36.43 -85.57
N ARG A 576 -40.93 36.98 -86.53
CA ARG A 576 -39.47 37.13 -86.43
C ARG A 576 -39.09 37.90 -85.17
N HIS A 577 -39.73 39.03 -84.90
CA HIS A 577 -39.48 39.81 -83.70
C HIS A 577 -39.75 39.01 -82.40
N LEU A 578 -40.83 38.24 -82.33
CA LEU A 578 -41.13 37.39 -81.15
C LEU A 578 -40.11 36.27 -80.97
N VAL A 579 -39.63 35.68 -82.06
CA VAL A 579 -38.60 34.63 -82.04
C VAL A 579 -37.25 35.22 -81.62
N ASP A 580 -36.87 36.38 -82.15
CA ASP A 580 -35.64 37.08 -81.77
C ASP A 580 -35.65 37.47 -80.28
N ASP A 581 -36.78 37.96 -79.75
CA ASP A 581 -36.95 38.21 -78.30
C ASP A 581 -36.85 36.92 -77.47
N SER A 582 -37.42 35.81 -77.97
CA SER A 582 -37.32 34.51 -77.31
C SER A 582 -35.88 33.98 -77.29
N VAL A 583 -35.12 34.13 -78.37
CA VAL A 583 -33.69 33.78 -78.44
C VAL A 583 -32.89 34.62 -77.44
N ALA A 584 -33.15 35.92 -77.34
CA ALA A 584 -32.49 36.79 -76.38
C ALA A 584 -32.73 36.33 -74.92
N LYS A 585 -33.97 35.99 -74.58
CA LYS A 585 -34.34 35.47 -73.25
C LYS A 585 -33.75 34.09 -72.95
N VAL A 586 -33.66 33.20 -73.95
CA VAL A 586 -33.01 31.89 -73.79
C VAL A 586 -31.51 32.05 -73.54
N ASN A 587 -30.84 32.96 -74.27
CA ASN A 587 -29.43 33.26 -74.04
C ASN A 587 -29.18 33.84 -72.63
N GLU A 588 -30.06 34.72 -72.15
CA GLU A 588 -29.99 35.23 -70.77
C GLU A 588 -30.19 34.07 -69.76
N GLY A 589 -31.16 33.20 -70.00
CA GLY A 589 -31.41 32.00 -69.18
C GLY A 589 -30.20 31.06 -69.12
N GLU A 590 -29.57 30.79 -70.26
CA GLU A 590 -28.34 29.99 -70.35
C GLU A 590 -27.21 30.60 -69.51
N HIS A 591 -27.03 31.93 -69.59
CA HIS A 591 -26.04 32.66 -68.79
C HIS A 591 -26.30 32.54 -67.28
N LEU A 592 -27.56 32.67 -66.85
CA LEU A 592 -27.94 32.56 -65.44
C LEU A 592 -27.75 31.13 -64.89
N VAL A 593 -28.10 30.12 -65.68
CA VAL A 593 -27.91 28.70 -65.29
C VAL A 593 -26.42 28.37 -65.22
N LYS A 594 -25.61 28.82 -66.19
CA LYS A 594 -24.15 28.63 -66.17
C LYS A 594 -23.51 29.27 -64.93
N SER A 595 -23.90 30.50 -64.59
CA SER A 595 -23.44 31.19 -63.39
C SER A 595 -23.85 30.42 -62.12
N SER A 596 -25.09 29.95 -62.05
CA SER A 596 -25.58 29.13 -60.94
C SER A 596 -24.80 27.81 -60.80
N SER A 597 -24.49 27.15 -61.92
CA SER A 597 -23.67 25.94 -61.94
C SER A 597 -22.25 26.19 -61.41
N GLN A 598 -21.66 27.34 -61.74
CA GLN A 598 -20.33 27.72 -61.28
C GLN A 598 -20.32 27.98 -59.76
N HIS A 599 -21.31 28.70 -59.24
CA HIS A 599 -21.46 28.89 -57.79
C HIS A 599 -21.73 27.59 -57.03
N LEU A 600 -22.48 26.65 -57.61
CA LEU A 600 -22.67 25.32 -57.01
C LEU A 600 -21.34 24.55 -56.90
N GLN A 601 -20.44 24.65 -57.89
CA GLN A 601 -19.11 24.04 -57.81
C GLN A 601 -18.23 24.69 -56.72
N GLU A 602 -18.30 26.01 -56.56
CA GLU A 602 -17.63 26.73 -55.47
C GLU A 602 -18.15 26.30 -54.08
N ILE A 603 -19.46 26.09 -53.96
CA ILE A 603 -20.10 25.57 -52.73
C ILE A 603 -19.61 24.15 -52.43
N ILE A 604 -19.56 23.25 -53.42
CA ILE A 604 -19.04 21.88 -53.27
C ILE A 604 -17.57 21.91 -52.80
N GLY A 605 -16.74 22.78 -53.39
CA GLY A 605 -15.35 22.96 -52.96
C GLY A 605 -15.23 23.46 -51.50
N SER A 606 -16.11 24.38 -51.11
CA SER A 606 -16.16 24.90 -49.74
C SER A 606 -16.62 23.83 -48.73
N LEU A 607 -17.61 23.01 -49.09
CA LEU A 607 -18.09 21.87 -48.28
C LEU A 607 -17.00 20.82 -48.06
N SER A 608 -16.18 20.56 -49.07
CA SER A 608 -15.01 19.67 -48.91
C SER A 608 -14.03 20.21 -47.87
N SER A 609 -13.84 21.54 -47.81
CA SER A 609 -12.98 22.17 -46.80
C SER A 609 -13.59 22.08 -45.40
N VAL A 610 -14.91 22.29 -45.27
CA VAL A 610 -15.63 22.10 -44.00
C VAL A 610 -15.50 20.67 -43.50
N THR A 611 -15.70 19.68 -44.37
CA THR A 611 -15.56 18.26 -44.03
C THR A 611 -14.15 17.93 -43.53
N ARG A 612 -13.11 18.51 -44.15
CA ARG A 612 -11.73 18.39 -43.68
C ARG A 612 -11.54 18.97 -42.28
N TYR A 613 -12.01 20.19 -42.03
CA TYR A 613 -11.90 20.81 -40.70
C TYR A 613 -12.62 20.02 -39.62
N VAL A 614 -13.81 19.49 -39.91
CA VAL A 614 -14.55 18.64 -38.98
C VAL A 614 -13.79 17.35 -38.66
N THR A 615 -13.12 16.76 -39.66
CA THR A 615 -12.27 15.59 -39.45
C THR A 615 -11.07 15.92 -38.56
N GLU A 616 -10.39 17.04 -38.81
CA GLU A 616 -9.29 17.53 -37.96
C GLU A 616 -9.74 17.82 -36.52
N ILE A 617 -10.96 18.36 -36.33
CA ILE A 617 -11.55 18.56 -35.00
C ILE A 617 -11.78 17.20 -34.31
N ALA A 618 -12.35 16.22 -35.01
CA ALA A 618 -12.59 14.89 -34.44
C ALA A 618 -11.27 14.22 -33.99
N ASP A 619 -10.23 14.30 -34.81
CA ASP A 619 -8.90 13.78 -34.49
C ASP A 619 -8.28 14.51 -33.28
N ALA A 620 -8.34 15.85 -33.25
CA ALA A 620 -7.86 16.64 -32.11
C ALA A 620 -8.64 16.34 -30.82
N THR A 621 -9.94 16.11 -30.93
CA THR A 621 -10.81 15.78 -29.79
C THR A 621 -10.47 14.40 -29.22
N LYS A 622 -10.12 13.44 -30.09
CA LYS A 622 -9.62 12.12 -29.69
C LYS A 622 -8.28 12.19 -28.95
N GLU A 623 -7.37 13.03 -29.45
CA GLU A 623 -6.09 13.30 -28.77
C GLU A 623 -6.31 13.97 -27.41
N GLN A 624 -7.19 14.97 -27.33
CA GLN A 624 -7.59 15.61 -26.06
C GLN A 624 -8.18 14.61 -25.07
N SER A 625 -9.06 13.70 -25.51
CA SER A 625 -9.61 12.65 -24.65
C SER A 625 -8.51 11.77 -24.05
N THR A 626 -7.52 11.40 -24.87
CA THR A 626 -6.37 10.62 -24.40
C THR A 626 -5.52 11.41 -23.40
N GLY A 627 -5.29 12.71 -23.66
CA GLY A 627 -4.58 13.59 -22.73
C GLY A 627 -5.32 13.77 -21.40
N ILE A 628 -6.64 13.87 -21.43
CA ILE A 628 -7.48 13.97 -20.23
C ILE A 628 -7.43 12.69 -19.40
N GLU A 629 -7.40 11.50 -20.03
CA GLU A 629 -7.20 10.24 -19.31
C GLU A 629 -5.87 10.21 -18.56
N GLN A 630 -4.79 10.69 -19.20
CA GLN A 630 -3.48 10.81 -18.54
C GLN A 630 -3.50 11.81 -17.38
N ILE A 631 -4.19 12.94 -17.55
CA ILE A 631 -4.35 13.93 -16.46
C ILE A 631 -5.16 13.32 -15.31
N ASN A 632 -6.23 12.57 -15.58
CA ASN A 632 -7.00 11.87 -14.55
C ASN A 632 -6.14 10.89 -13.76
N GLN A 633 -5.28 10.13 -14.42
CA GLN A 633 -4.31 9.25 -13.75
C GLN A 633 -3.35 10.04 -12.84
N ALA A 634 -2.81 11.16 -13.34
CA ALA A 634 -1.93 12.02 -12.56
C ALA A 634 -2.63 12.65 -11.35
N VAL A 635 -3.89 13.08 -11.50
CA VAL A 635 -4.71 13.61 -10.40
C VAL A 635 -4.99 12.52 -9.36
N SER A 636 -5.33 11.30 -9.77
CA SER A 636 -5.50 10.17 -8.85
C SER A 636 -4.22 9.85 -8.07
N GLN A 637 -3.06 9.93 -8.72
CA GLN A 637 -1.78 9.75 -8.05
C GLN A 637 -1.48 10.88 -7.05
N LEU A 638 -1.80 12.14 -7.40
CA LEU A 638 -1.68 13.28 -6.48
C LEU A 638 -2.61 13.14 -5.28
N ASP A 639 -3.81 12.59 -5.46
CA ASP A 639 -4.76 12.31 -4.38
C ASP A 639 -4.18 11.30 -3.38
N GLN A 640 -3.61 10.20 -3.88
CA GLN A 640 -2.93 9.20 -3.06
C GLN A 640 -1.77 9.81 -2.26
N VAL A 641 -0.94 10.64 -2.90
CA VAL A 641 0.17 11.34 -2.22
C VAL A 641 -0.34 12.32 -1.18
N THR A 642 -1.45 13.01 -1.45
CA THR A 642 -2.09 13.96 -0.51
C THR A 642 -2.60 13.22 0.73
N HIS A 643 -3.26 12.07 0.56
CA HIS A 643 -3.65 11.20 1.68
C HIS A 643 -2.46 10.60 2.44
N GLN A 644 -1.37 10.29 1.74
CA GLN A 644 -0.13 9.85 2.40
C GLN A 644 0.49 10.98 3.22
N ASN A 645 0.53 12.20 2.70
CA ASN A 645 1.02 13.37 3.42
C ASN A 645 0.19 13.64 4.68
N ALA A 646 -1.14 13.52 4.61
CA ALA A 646 -2.00 13.66 5.79
C ALA A 646 -1.64 12.64 6.89
N ARG A 647 -1.41 11.38 6.52
CA ARG A 647 -0.95 10.34 7.47
C ARG A 647 0.43 10.66 8.06
N LEU A 648 1.38 11.05 7.21
CA LEU A 648 2.74 11.41 7.63
C LEU A 648 2.74 12.63 8.57
N VAL A 649 1.88 13.62 8.32
CA VAL A 649 1.71 14.78 9.20
C VAL A 649 1.21 14.34 10.58
N GLN A 650 0.24 13.42 10.62
CA GLN A 650 -0.30 12.92 11.87
C GLN A 650 0.72 12.08 12.67
N GLU A 651 1.46 11.21 12.00
CA GLU A 651 2.56 10.44 12.59
C GLU A 651 3.67 11.37 13.11
N ALA A 652 4.08 12.36 12.31
CA ALA A 652 5.13 13.30 12.71
C ALA A 652 4.68 14.23 13.85
N SER A 653 3.39 14.61 13.90
CA SER A 653 2.82 15.39 15.01
C SER A 653 2.85 14.58 16.31
N SER A 654 2.41 13.31 16.27
CA SER A 654 2.47 12.40 17.42
C SER A 654 3.90 12.15 17.90
N ALA A 655 4.84 11.96 16.97
CA ALA A 655 6.26 11.80 17.29
C ALA A 655 6.85 13.07 17.93
N SER A 656 6.50 14.25 17.42
CA SER A 656 6.96 15.53 17.98
C SER A 656 6.41 15.78 19.38
N GLN A 657 5.15 15.45 19.63
CA GLN A 657 4.55 15.53 20.96
C GLN A 657 5.25 14.57 21.94
N THR A 658 5.52 13.33 21.51
CA THR A 658 6.26 12.35 22.32
C THR A 658 7.67 12.87 22.65
N LEU A 659 8.37 13.49 21.69
CA LEU A 659 9.69 14.06 21.92
C LEU A 659 9.66 15.24 22.91
N ASP A 660 8.62 16.10 22.83
CA ASP A 660 8.43 17.20 23.78
C ASP A 660 8.16 16.68 25.20
N GLU A 661 7.30 15.65 25.35
CA GLU A 661 7.04 14.98 26.62
C GLU A 661 8.32 14.35 27.20
N ARG A 662 9.10 13.64 26.38
CA ARG A 662 10.39 13.04 26.81
C ARG A 662 11.43 14.07 27.18
N ALA A 663 11.50 15.20 26.46
CA ALA A 663 12.37 16.31 26.81
C ALA A 663 11.94 16.94 28.15
N GLY A 664 10.63 17.05 28.40
CA GLY A 664 10.06 17.45 29.69
C GLY A 664 10.44 16.50 30.83
N ASP A 665 10.32 15.19 30.63
CA ASP A 665 10.75 14.16 31.58
C ASP A 665 12.25 14.29 31.90
N MET A 666 13.09 14.45 30.86
CA MET A 666 14.53 14.66 31.04
C MET A 666 14.81 15.93 31.83
N HIS A 667 14.14 17.04 31.51
CA HIS A 667 14.27 18.30 32.24
C HIS A 667 13.88 18.17 33.71
N SER A 668 12.79 17.44 34.00
CA SER A 668 12.34 17.13 35.36
C SER A 668 13.35 16.28 36.12
N LEU A 669 13.87 15.23 35.49
CA LEU A 669 14.86 14.32 36.08
C LEU A 669 16.17 15.03 36.42
N VAL A 670 16.70 15.84 35.50
CA VAL A 670 17.93 16.61 35.75
C VAL A 670 17.69 17.81 36.66
N GLY A 671 16.46 18.35 36.69
CA GLY A 671 16.05 19.44 37.58
C GLY A 671 16.09 19.10 39.07
N ARG A 672 16.20 17.80 39.42
CA ARG A 672 16.43 17.32 40.79
C ARG A 672 17.86 17.59 41.28
N PHE A 673 18.79 17.91 40.38
CA PHE A 673 20.18 18.23 40.69
C PHE A 673 20.41 19.74 40.60
N LYS A 674 21.04 20.31 41.64
CA LYS A 674 21.41 21.72 41.64
C LYS A 674 22.81 21.89 41.04
N VAL A 675 22.90 22.75 40.03
CA VAL A 675 24.08 23.00 39.21
C VAL A 675 24.52 24.45 39.41
N GLY A 676 25.82 24.73 39.45
CA GLY A 676 26.35 26.07 39.60
C GLY A 676 26.11 26.93 38.36
N GLU A 677 25.80 28.20 38.58
CA GLU A 677 25.49 29.18 37.51
C GLU A 677 26.67 29.43 36.55
N GLN A 678 27.90 29.04 36.93
CA GLN A 678 29.14 29.31 36.18
C GLN A 678 29.53 28.26 35.13
N VAL A 679 28.86 27.10 35.04
CA VAL A 679 29.28 26.00 34.14
C VAL A 679 28.75 26.14 32.71
N GLY A 680 27.73 26.96 32.47
CA GLY A 680 27.09 27.12 31.15
C GLY A 680 27.92 27.74 30.01
N GLN A 681 29.24 27.89 30.15
CA GLN A 681 30.10 28.55 29.13
C GLN A 681 31.46 27.86 28.86
N ARG A 682 31.72 26.65 29.37
CA ARG A 682 32.97 25.93 29.05
C ARG A 682 32.70 24.72 28.15
N PRO A 683 33.02 24.80 26.84
CA PRO A 683 33.05 23.61 26.00
C PRO A 683 34.12 22.65 26.53
N LEU A 684 33.74 21.40 26.76
CA LEU A 684 34.70 20.30 26.94
C LEU A 684 35.47 20.14 25.64
N ALA A 685 36.68 20.68 25.59
CA ALA A 685 37.61 20.45 24.47
C ALA A 685 38.05 18.98 24.52
N LEU A 686 37.40 18.13 23.71
CA LEU A 686 37.90 16.80 23.42
C LEU A 686 39.30 16.93 22.79
N SER A 687 40.28 16.36 23.47
CA SER A 687 41.66 16.27 23.00
C SER A 687 41.71 15.30 21.82
N ALA A 688 41.64 15.85 20.61
CA ALA A 688 42.03 15.14 19.40
C ALA A 688 43.56 15.08 19.34
N ASP A 689 44.17 14.10 20.02
CA ASP A 689 45.50 13.64 19.68
C ASP A 689 45.73 12.19 20.14
N ARG A 690 45.62 11.23 19.19
CA ARG A 690 46.72 10.34 18.79
C ARG A 690 46.26 9.15 17.93
N ALA A 691 47.01 9.01 16.83
CA ALA A 691 47.48 7.80 16.18
C ALA A 691 46.57 7.06 15.17
N GLY A 692 47.11 6.90 13.96
CA GLY A 692 46.80 5.80 13.03
C GLY A 692 46.49 6.25 11.63
#